data_AF-A0A2T0SSG9-F1
#
_entry.id   AF-A0A2T0SSG9-F1
#
_cell.length_a   1.000
_cell.length_b   1.000
_cell.length_c   1.000
_cell.angle_alpha   90.00
_cell.angle_beta   90.00
_cell.angle_gamma   90.00
#
_symmetry.space_group_name_H-M   'P 1'
#
loop_
_entity.id
_entity.type
_entity.pdbx_description
1 polymer ?
#
loop_
_entity_poly.entity_id
_entity_poly.type
_entity_poly.pdbx_seq_one_letter_code
_entity_poly.pdbx_strand_id
1 'polypeptide(L)'
;MPKRCGWCQWPQRGVHYGAVERNRGASYRLDPPPNGSAVVGADTGPGGLLDARNEVVPFHGRIRELGALTRWREEQTRMATLLLHGVAGVGKSRLAAKFVVESRAAGWTVLVARHGEGAADLRPAVSTARLLVVVDDADRWPWPDLRDLLREPWQRTSAESRVLLLSRLTGWWWSSTRQRGTDLGHVMSDLPLVARPEEHAESFALACGRFAEVLGVERPASEPVHADTTFDVHLTALATVLGAAPGSGRSDLVRHLMSRDAVPAGSPRLAEDFLAVVLLDHRIAAEESAKGLATLVQAARRWPHLRRRAETMFTEDPGLARTASASTLLALTEMSSIPLLRAIAPHVFEERRFNGDVLPAVLTRRLVEHAVANGADRLEHAELYGMLAARAALAALRDEALTAAHREVALYRELVADDPAEHRPALADSLGDLGLRYVAVRRPVEALVAAGESVALCEDIVADDPESTPQLAAALEQLSLRCVAVGRREDAVEAVGRATALYQELSARSPGLFRLDFAKAGHQLAVRLFDVGRVSEASEVAGRAVTAWRAVAESDPRYEPEFARMLARIGMVLRTNDMRDEAVEVVEESIVVLRRLVAVNPRGFEPDLAVALVSGSALLLESDRRADAVRLAEEAVAVRRRAAESGLPDDLAALAAALCHLVTTSDRFDDRLAAAEEAVVLLRRSSVHRVELVVALTSLAGVLLYDRRDYEAHRAVDDVLLIVGRLPRQQLAVDGPRLTQAMITLADELSAVRHHGKAVELAEQVVAIWRDLADPAAHLYALHRLALVLHDARRHPEARDVAHTAVVLWHLLRTPEDLTADIGYAEALSNYAKLCAETGTGLDHALDAAHRAVVVARKANSSPAGLTRALTAVDLVLDAAALPS
;
A
#
# COMPACT_ATOMS: atom_id res chain seq x y z
N MET A 1 -5.73 -38.21 8.83
CA MET A 1 -6.58 -36.98 8.80
C MET A 1 -7.56 -37.04 9.96
N PRO A 2 -7.35 -36.28 11.05
CA PRO A 2 -8.36 -36.13 12.08
C PRO A 2 -9.59 -35.42 11.50
N LYS A 3 -10.78 -35.74 12.04
CA LYS A 3 -12.06 -35.17 11.62
C LYS A 3 -12.08 -33.67 11.96
N ARG A 4 -11.57 -32.86 11.03
CA ARG A 4 -11.69 -31.39 11.07
C ARG A 4 -13.15 -31.00 11.31
N CYS A 5 -13.38 -30.10 12.26
CA CYS A 5 -14.70 -29.52 12.52
C CYS A 5 -15.29 -28.93 11.23
N GLY A 6 -16.62 -28.83 11.11
CA GLY A 6 -17.30 -28.31 9.91
C GLY A 6 -16.86 -26.90 9.46
N TRP A 7 -16.17 -26.15 10.33
CA TRP A 7 -15.56 -24.84 10.02
C TRP A 7 -14.23 -24.93 9.26
N CYS A 8 -13.54 -26.06 9.33
CA CYS A 8 -12.22 -26.29 8.73
C CYS A 8 -12.26 -26.98 7.35
N GLN A 9 -13.45 -27.32 6.86
CA GLN A 9 -13.67 -27.76 5.48
C GLN A 9 -13.61 -26.60 4.48
N TRP A 10 -13.62 -25.36 4.97
CA TRP A 10 -13.52 -24.14 4.18
C TRP A 10 -12.03 -23.82 3.99
N PRO A 11 -11.51 -23.85 2.75
CA PRO A 11 -10.07 -23.90 2.57
C PRO A 11 -9.40 -22.61 3.09
N GLN A 12 -8.53 -22.76 4.09
CA GLN A 12 -7.36 -21.89 4.29
C GLN A 12 -6.34 -22.02 3.14
N ARG A 13 -6.77 -22.43 1.93
CA ARG A 13 -5.88 -22.47 0.76
C ARG A 13 -5.30 -21.08 0.63
N GLY A 14 -3.98 -21.01 0.78
CA GLY A 14 -3.19 -19.81 0.55
C GLY A 14 -3.79 -19.08 -0.63
N VAL A 15 -4.43 -17.95 -0.35
CA VAL A 15 -4.90 -17.05 -1.38
C VAL A 15 -3.62 -16.62 -2.07
N HIS A 16 -3.28 -17.28 -3.17
CA HIS A 16 -2.37 -16.73 -4.14
C HIS A 16 -2.98 -15.39 -4.53
N TYR A 17 -2.47 -14.32 -3.91
CA TYR A 17 -2.71 -12.94 -4.31
C TYR A 17 -1.97 -12.68 -5.63
N GLY A 18 -2.35 -13.41 -6.68
CA GLY A 18 -2.35 -12.89 -8.03
C GLY A 18 -3.64 -12.10 -8.17
N ALA A 19 -3.61 -10.82 -7.77
CA ALA A 19 -4.72 -9.92 -7.93
C ALA A 19 -5.05 -9.74 -9.42
N VAL A 20 -5.93 -10.60 -9.95
CA VAL A 20 -6.80 -10.21 -11.06
C VAL A 20 -7.94 -9.41 -10.42
N GLU A 21 -7.62 -8.22 -9.89
CA GLU A 21 -8.63 -7.20 -9.64
C GLU A 21 -9.17 -6.82 -11.01
N ARG A 22 -10.32 -7.41 -11.38
CA ARG A 22 -11.09 -6.93 -12.53
C ARG A 22 -11.35 -5.45 -12.29
N ASN A 23 -10.77 -4.61 -13.13
CA ASN A 23 -10.93 -3.17 -13.12
C ASN A 23 -12.41 -2.85 -13.41
N ARG A 24 -13.24 -2.79 -12.35
CA ARG A 24 -14.58 -2.23 -12.40
C ARG A 24 -14.39 -0.71 -12.41
N GLY A 25 -15.09 0.01 -13.29
CA GLY A 25 -15.10 1.49 -13.23
C GLY A 25 -15.52 1.99 -11.84
N ALA A 26 -15.17 3.23 -11.51
CA ALA A 26 -15.46 3.80 -10.19
C ALA A 26 -16.95 3.63 -9.82
N SER A 27 -17.22 2.92 -8.70
CA SER A 27 -18.58 2.65 -8.21
C SER A 27 -19.22 3.87 -7.52
N TYR A 28 -18.57 5.03 -7.59
CA TYR A 28 -18.97 6.26 -6.92
C TYR A 28 -18.80 7.48 -7.85
N ARG A 29 -19.56 8.55 -7.60
CA ARG A 29 -19.49 9.83 -8.30
C ARG A 29 -19.13 10.98 -7.36
N LEU A 30 -18.55 12.04 -7.93
CA LEU A 30 -18.20 13.28 -7.23
C LEU A 30 -19.03 14.43 -7.79
N ASP A 31 -19.88 15.00 -6.95
CA ASP A 31 -20.76 16.11 -7.30
C ASP A 31 -20.34 17.39 -6.57
N PRO A 32 -20.55 18.59 -7.13
CA PRO A 32 -20.46 19.81 -6.35
C PRO A 32 -21.58 19.78 -5.30
N PRO A 33 -21.34 20.30 -4.07
CA PRO A 33 -22.40 20.46 -3.10
C PRO A 33 -23.56 21.28 -3.68
N PRO A 34 -24.82 20.94 -3.37
CA PRO A 34 -25.98 21.66 -3.88
C PRO A 34 -25.87 23.18 -3.63
N ASN A 35 -26.26 23.98 -4.63
CA ASN A 35 -26.25 25.43 -4.55
C ASN A 35 -27.52 25.91 -3.84
N GLY A 36 -27.43 26.17 -2.54
CA GLY A 36 -28.51 26.78 -1.75
C GLY A 36 -29.52 25.78 -1.17
N SER A 37 -30.28 26.26 -0.18
CA SER A 37 -31.38 25.54 0.47
C SER A 37 -32.39 25.06 -0.58
N ALA A 38 -32.74 23.78 -0.58
CA ALA A 38 -33.86 23.30 -1.40
C ALA A 38 -35.10 24.14 -1.03
N VAL A 39 -35.66 24.86 -2.00
CA VAL A 39 -36.92 25.58 -1.80
C VAL A 39 -37.98 24.52 -1.53
N VAL A 40 -38.60 24.56 -0.34
CA VAL A 40 -39.74 23.70 0.00
C VAL A 40 -40.81 23.94 -1.06
N GLY A 41 -40.97 23.01 -2.00
CA GLY A 41 -41.99 23.10 -3.04
C GLY A 41 -43.38 22.86 -2.46
N ALA A 42 -44.42 23.37 -3.12
CA ALA A 42 -45.82 23.20 -2.72
C ALA A 42 -46.25 21.71 -2.58
N ASP A 43 -45.52 20.80 -3.22
CA ASP A 43 -45.76 19.34 -3.18
C ASP A 43 -45.03 18.62 -2.02
N THR A 44 -44.31 19.34 -1.16
CA THR A 44 -43.60 18.75 -0.02
C THR A 44 -44.59 18.46 1.11
N GLY A 45 -45.04 17.21 1.23
CA GLY A 45 -45.91 16.79 2.32
C GLY A 45 -45.29 17.04 3.71
N PRO A 46 -46.10 17.05 4.79
CA PRO A 46 -45.61 17.38 6.13
C PRO A 46 -44.39 16.57 6.58
N GLY A 47 -44.32 15.28 6.22
CA GLY A 47 -43.18 14.43 6.56
C GLY A 47 -41.89 14.84 5.86
N GLY A 48 -41.99 15.45 4.68
CA GLY A 48 -40.86 16.01 3.93
C GLY A 48 -40.20 17.20 4.64
N LEU A 49 -40.92 17.94 5.49
CA LEU A 49 -40.36 19.07 6.25
C LEU A 49 -39.28 18.64 7.27
N LEU A 50 -39.26 17.36 7.64
CA LEU A 50 -38.25 16.77 8.53
C LEU A 50 -36.96 16.36 7.79
N ASP A 51 -36.92 16.43 6.46
CA ASP A 51 -35.70 16.16 5.71
C ASP A 51 -34.67 17.27 5.97
N ALA A 52 -33.48 16.86 6.44
CA ALA A 52 -32.40 17.77 6.78
C ALA A 52 -31.94 18.65 5.58
N ARG A 53 -32.20 18.21 4.35
CA ARG A 53 -31.87 18.92 3.10
C ARG A 53 -32.76 20.13 2.83
N ASN A 54 -33.96 20.16 3.41
CA ASN A 54 -34.92 21.26 3.25
C ASN A 54 -34.64 22.45 4.16
N GLU A 55 -33.78 22.26 5.17
CA GLU A 55 -33.26 23.31 6.05
C GLU A 55 -34.33 24.19 6.76
N VAL A 56 -35.58 23.71 6.89
CA VAL A 56 -36.71 24.46 7.45
C VAL A 56 -36.39 25.07 8.81
N VAL A 57 -35.73 24.30 9.67
CA VAL A 57 -35.17 24.79 10.94
C VAL A 57 -33.72 25.24 10.69
N PRO A 58 -33.41 26.54 10.86
CA PRO A 58 -32.05 27.06 10.70
C PRO A 58 -31.02 26.30 11.56
N PHE A 59 -29.79 26.22 11.06
CA PHE A 59 -28.70 25.64 11.83
C PHE A 59 -28.45 26.46 13.09
N HIS A 60 -28.44 25.81 14.26
CA HIS A 60 -28.21 26.42 15.57
C HIS A 60 -27.40 25.47 16.46
N GLY A 61 -26.71 26.00 17.46
CA GLY A 61 -25.85 25.22 18.36
C GLY A 61 -24.55 24.71 17.73
N ARG A 62 -23.93 23.68 18.35
CA ARG A 62 -22.76 22.93 17.84
C ARG A 62 -21.49 23.74 17.50
N ILE A 63 -21.32 24.91 18.11
CA ILE A 63 -20.18 25.82 17.87
C ILE A 63 -18.83 25.13 18.14
N ARG A 64 -18.75 24.31 19.19
CA ARG A 64 -17.50 23.60 19.56
C ARG A 64 -17.07 22.58 18.50
N GLU A 65 -18.00 21.78 18.01
CA GLU A 65 -17.75 20.76 16.99
C GLU A 65 -17.41 21.39 15.65
N LEU A 66 -18.11 22.46 15.27
CA LEU A 66 -17.79 23.24 14.08
C LEU A 66 -16.38 23.85 14.18
N GLY A 67 -16.01 24.39 15.35
CA GLY A 67 -14.65 24.86 15.61
C GLY A 67 -13.59 23.76 15.57
N ALA A 68 -13.93 22.52 15.95
CA ALA A 68 -13.03 21.37 15.81
C ALA A 68 -12.81 20.99 14.34
N LEU A 69 -13.88 20.96 13.53
CA LEU A 69 -13.79 20.72 12.09
C LEU A 69 -12.98 21.81 11.38
N THR A 70 -13.16 23.07 11.76
CA THR A 70 -12.38 24.19 11.23
C THR A 70 -10.90 24.07 11.58
N ARG A 71 -10.56 23.72 12.83
CA ARG A 71 -9.15 23.49 13.21
C ARG A 71 -8.52 22.35 12.41
N TRP A 72 -9.21 21.21 12.30
CA TRP A 72 -8.75 20.07 11.50
C TRP A 72 -8.55 20.43 10.02
N ARG A 73 -9.45 21.22 9.45
CA ARG A 73 -9.32 21.72 8.07
C ARG A 73 -8.04 22.53 7.88
N GLU A 74 -7.72 23.41 8.84
CA GLU A 74 -6.58 24.33 8.76
C GLU A 74 -5.24 23.77 9.26
N GLU A 75 -5.17 22.51 9.70
CA GLU A 75 -3.91 21.87 10.09
C GLU A 75 -2.90 21.86 8.92
N GLN A 76 -1.60 22.03 9.20
CA GLN A 76 -0.54 22.02 8.17
C GLN A 76 -0.17 20.60 7.72
N THR A 77 -1.17 19.77 7.44
CA THR A 77 -1.04 18.41 6.93
C THR A 77 -1.51 18.36 5.49
N ARG A 78 -0.72 17.73 4.62
CA ARG A 78 -1.03 17.64 3.18
C ARG A 78 -2.32 16.86 2.92
N MET A 79 -2.49 15.73 3.60
CA MET A 79 -3.69 14.90 3.49
C MET A 79 -4.17 14.51 4.88
N ALA A 80 -5.44 14.75 5.15
CA ALA A 80 -6.07 14.30 6.39
C ALA A 80 -7.49 13.79 6.13
N THR A 81 -7.86 12.74 6.86
CA THR A 81 -9.20 12.17 6.84
C THR A 81 -9.77 12.20 8.25
N LEU A 82 -10.97 12.72 8.40
CA LEU A 82 -11.69 12.79 9.67
C LEU A 82 -13.00 12.02 9.58
N LEU A 83 -13.24 11.14 10.54
CA LEU A 83 -14.53 10.48 10.74
C LEU A 83 -15.41 11.30 11.69
N LEU A 84 -16.49 11.88 11.20
CA LEU A 84 -17.57 12.45 12.02
C LEU A 84 -18.64 11.37 12.25
N HIS A 85 -18.74 10.87 13.49
CA HIS A 85 -19.63 9.75 13.82
C HIS A 85 -20.59 10.07 14.97
N GLY A 86 -21.71 9.36 15.03
CA GLY A 86 -22.73 9.55 16.07
C GLY A 86 -24.05 8.89 15.70
N VAL A 87 -24.96 8.71 16.64
CA VAL A 87 -26.23 8.00 16.37
C VAL A 87 -27.10 8.72 15.33
N ALA A 88 -28.08 8.02 14.74
CA ALA A 88 -28.95 8.62 13.73
C ALA A 88 -29.60 9.92 14.26
N GLY A 89 -29.72 10.93 13.38
CA GLY A 89 -30.30 12.28 13.60
C GLY A 89 -29.92 13.08 14.85
N VAL A 90 -28.69 12.91 15.35
CA VAL A 90 -28.01 13.89 16.24
C VAL A 90 -27.52 15.15 15.53
N GLY A 91 -27.73 15.26 14.21
CA GLY A 91 -27.41 16.46 13.42
C GLY A 91 -26.13 16.39 12.57
N LYS A 92 -25.53 15.21 12.37
CA LYS A 92 -24.30 15.04 11.55
C LYS A 92 -24.39 15.70 10.18
N SER A 93 -25.43 15.37 9.39
CA SER A 93 -25.58 15.91 8.02
C SER A 93 -25.81 17.43 8.03
N ARG A 94 -26.50 17.98 9.05
CA ARG A 94 -26.67 19.43 9.22
C ARG A 94 -25.34 20.12 9.56
N LEU A 95 -24.54 19.53 10.45
CA LEU A 95 -23.21 20.03 10.81
C LEU A 95 -22.26 19.99 9.60
N ALA A 96 -22.26 18.89 8.85
CA ALA A 96 -21.47 18.76 7.63
C ALA A 96 -21.89 19.79 6.57
N ALA A 97 -23.20 20.00 6.34
CA ALA A 97 -23.71 21.01 5.41
C ALA A 97 -23.27 22.43 5.82
N LYS A 98 -23.36 22.77 7.11
CA LYS A 98 -22.85 24.05 7.62
C LYS A 98 -21.35 24.21 7.39
N PHE A 99 -20.57 23.18 7.69
CA PHE A 99 -19.12 23.16 7.49
C PHE A 99 -18.71 23.26 6.01
N VAL A 100 -19.48 22.66 5.09
CA VAL A 100 -19.30 22.80 3.63
C VAL A 100 -19.45 24.25 3.20
N VAL A 101 -20.49 24.95 3.68
CA VAL A 101 -20.71 26.37 3.37
C VAL A 101 -19.54 27.23 3.88
N GLU A 102 -19.09 27.02 5.12
CA GLU A 102 -17.96 27.75 5.70
C GLU A 102 -16.63 27.43 5.02
N SER A 103 -16.45 26.20 4.53
CA SER A 103 -15.24 25.81 3.81
C SER A 103 -15.17 26.43 2.42
N ARG A 104 -16.30 26.50 1.70
CA ARG A 104 -16.40 27.25 0.44
C ARG A 104 -16.08 28.73 0.65
N ALA A 105 -16.63 29.34 1.71
CA ALA A 105 -16.33 30.73 2.05
C ALA A 105 -14.85 30.97 2.41
N ALA A 106 -14.17 29.94 2.94
CA ALA A 106 -12.74 29.95 3.22
C ALA A 106 -11.86 29.59 2.00
N GLY A 107 -12.43 29.49 0.80
CA GLY A 107 -11.69 29.25 -0.45
C GLY A 107 -11.37 27.78 -0.74
N TRP A 108 -11.98 26.83 -0.04
CA TRP A 108 -11.84 25.40 -0.34
C TRP A 108 -12.77 25.00 -1.49
N THR A 109 -12.22 24.26 -2.45
CA THR A 109 -13.03 23.49 -3.40
C THR A 109 -13.66 22.34 -2.64
N VAL A 110 -14.99 22.21 -2.70
CA VAL A 110 -15.71 21.16 -1.99
C VAL A 110 -16.41 20.23 -2.97
N LEU A 111 -16.25 18.92 -2.79
CA LEU A 111 -16.93 17.87 -3.53
C LEU A 111 -17.68 16.94 -2.56
N VAL A 112 -18.78 16.36 -3.02
CA VAL A 112 -19.57 15.37 -2.28
C VAL A 112 -19.50 14.05 -3.04
N ALA A 113 -19.05 13.00 -2.35
CA ALA A 113 -18.95 11.67 -2.93
C ALA A 113 -20.23 10.86 -2.67
N ARG A 114 -20.75 10.18 -3.70
CA ARG A 114 -21.95 9.33 -3.63
C ARG A 114 -21.71 7.96 -4.25
N HIS A 115 -22.10 6.91 -3.55
CA HIS A 115 -21.94 5.52 -3.99
C HIS A 115 -23.16 5.01 -4.77
N GLY A 116 -22.95 4.21 -5.82
CA GLY A 116 -24.01 3.45 -6.52
C GLY A 116 -24.72 4.14 -7.69
N GLU A 117 -24.34 5.37 -8.06
CA GLU A 117 -24.97 6.15 -9.15
C GLU A 117 -23.89 6.69 -10.11
N GLY A 118 -23.80 6.21 -11.36
CA GLY A 118 -23.03 6.87 -12.43
C GLY A 118 -23.93 7.80 -13.27
N ALA A 119 -23.51 8.81 -14.04
CA ALA A 119 -22.33 9.71 -14.01
C ALA A 119 -22.87 11.17 -13.83
N ALA A 120 -22.10 12.13 -13.28
CA ALA A 120 -21.17 12.96 -14.05
C ALA A 120 -19.80 13.10 -13.35
N ASP A 121 -18.75 13.21 -14.17
CA ASP A 121 -17.33 13.09 -13.80
C ASP A 121 -16.65 14.47 -13.70
N LEU A 122 -16.80 15.12 -12.54
CA LEU A 122 -16.01 16.31 -12.19
C LEU A 122 -14.70 15.86 -11.55
N ARG A 123 -13.74 15.45 -12.36
CA ARG A 123 -12.34 15.40 -11.92
C ARG A 123 -11.85 16.85 -11.82
N PRO A 124 -11.48 17.35 -10.63
CA PRO A 124 -11.04 18.73 -10.50
C PRO A 124 -9.84 18.98 -11.43
N ALA A 125 -9.97 19.95 -12.33
CA ALA A 125 -8.97 20.23 -13.37
C ALA A 125 -7.68 20.91 -12.86
N VAL A 126 -7.56 21.18 -11.56
CA VAL A 126 -6.61 22.17 -11.02
C VAL A 126 -5.70 21.56 -9.96
N SER A 127 -4.39 21.62 -10.20
CA SER A 127 -3.33 21.05 -9.35
C SER A 127 -2.83 21.99 -8.23
N THR A 128 -3.65 22.94 -7.76
CA THR A 128 -3.25 23.94 -6.75
C THR A 128 -4.34 24.32 -5.73
N ALA A 129 -5.55 23.75 -5.82
CA ALA A 129 -6.66 24.09 -4.92
C ALA A 129 -6.55 23.35 -3.57
N ARG A 130 -7.06 23.95 -2.49
CA ARG A 130 -7.37 23.25 -1.22
C ARG A 130 -8.68 22.51 -1.42
N LEU A 131 -8.69 21.19 -1.20
CA LEU A 131 -9.81 20.31 -1.54
C LEU A 131 -10.42 19.65 -0.32
N LEU A 132 -11.74 19.75 -0.19
CA LEU A 132 -12.53 19.02 0.80
C LEU A 132 -13.49 18.07 0.09
N VAL A 133 -13.41 16.78 0.41
CA VAL A 133 -14.35 15.76 -0.04
C VAL A 133 -15.20 15.31 1.13
N VAL A 134 -16.52 15.38 0.98
CA VAL A 134 -17.46 14.87 1.98
C VAL A 134 -18.05 13.55 1.49
N VAL A 135 -17.91 12.50 2.29
CA VAL A 135 -18.47 11.17 2.02
C VAL A 135 -19.58 10.92 3.01
N ASP A 136 -20.82 10.81 2.53
CA ASP A 136 -21.97 10.51 3.39
C ASP A 136 -22.19 9.00 3.52
N ASP A 137 -22.70 8.60 4.69
CA ASP A 137 -22.88 7.19 5.09
C ASP A 137 -21.65 6.31 4.77
N ALA A 138 -20.45 6.78 5.11
CA ALA A 138 -19.17 6.13 4.79
C ALA A 138 -19.06 4.69 5.33
N ASP A 139 -19.75 4.37 6.42
CA ASP A 139 -19.88 3.00 6.96
C ASP A 139 -20.64 2.04 6.04
N ARG A 140 -21.33 2.56 5.03
CA ARG A 140 -22.08 1.76 4.04
C ARG A 140 -21.29 1.48 2.77
N TRP A 141 -20.18 2.17 2.56
CA TRP A 141 -19.36 2.02 1.36
C TRP A 141 -18.52 0.74 1.47
N PRO A 142 -18.43 -0.08 0.41
CA PRO A 142 -17.45 -1.13 0.33
C PRO A 142 -16.04 -0.54 0.49
N TRP A 143 -15.18 -1.23 1.25
CA TRP A 143 -13.82 -0.77 1.45
C TRP A 143 -13.05 -0.50 0.14
N PRO A 144 -13.11 -1.35 -0.92
CA PRO A 144 -12.40 -1.07 -2.16
C PRO A 144 -12.75 0.29 -2.77
N ASP A 145 -14.02 0.70 -2.72
CA ASP A 145 -14.45 1.99 -3.26
C ASP A 145 -13.94 3.17 -2.41
N LEU A 146 -13.95 3.02 -1.08
CA LEU A 146 -13.38 4.03 -0.17
C LEU A 146 -11.85 4.12 -0.32
N ARG A 147 -11.16 2.98 -0.50
CA ARG A 147 -9.74 2.91 -0.81
C ARG A 147 -9.43 3.64 -2.10
N ASP A 148 -10.19 3.37 -3.15
CA ASP A 148 -9.97 3.98 -4.45
C ASP A 148 -10.16 5.49 -4.35
N LEU A 149 -11.21 5.96 -3.67
CA LEU A 149 -11.39 7.37 -3.32
C LEU A 149 -10.16 7.94 -2.60
N LEU A 150 -9.68 7.32 -1.52
CA LEU A 150 -8.50 7.78 -0.77
C LEU A 150 -7.17 7.70 -1.55
N ARG A 151 -7.12 6.92 -2.65
CA ARG A 151 -5.95 6.79 -3.53
C ARG A 151 -6.00 7.73 -4.73
N GLU A 152 -7.10 8.43 -4.95
CA GLU A 152 -7.31 9.26 -6.13
C GLU A 152 -6.16 10.25 -6.37
N PRO A 153 -5.66 10.38 -7.61
CA PRO A 153 -4.54 11.25 -7.95
C PRO A 153 -4.70 12.69 -7.47
N TRP A 154 -5.91 13.22 -7.56
CA TRP A 154 -6.21 14.61 -7.21
C TRP A 154 -6.12 14.91 -5.71
N GLN A 155 -6.22 13.89 -4.84
CA GLN A 155 -5.93 14.06 -3.42
C GLN A 155 -4.44 14.34 -3.17
N ARG A 156 -3.57 13.79 -4.02
CA ARG A 156 -2.12 14.02 -3.95
C ARG A 156 -1.70 15.28 -4.69
N THR A 157 -2.37 15.68 -5.78
CA THR A 157 -2.00 16.90 -6.53
C THR A 157 -2.57 18.18 -5.94
N SER A 158 -3.57 18.12 -5.04
CA SER A 158 -4.07 19.28 -4.29
C SER A 158 -3.02 19.80 -3.30
N ALA A 159 -3.03 21.12 -3.03
CA ALA A 159 -2.12 21.73 -2.05
C ALA A 159 -2.37 21.16 -0.64
N GLU A 160 -3.66 21.03 -0.28
CA GLU A 160 -4.14 20.34 0.90
C GLU A 160 -5.41 19.57 0.54
N SER A 161 -5.52 18.33 1.01
CA SER A 161 -6.67 17.45 0.82
C SER A 161 -7.27 17.07 2.17
N ARG A 162 -8.59 17.20 2.27
CA ARG A 162 -9.40 16.86 3.45
C ARG A 162 -10.50 15.92 3.02
N VAL A 163 -10.62 14.78 3.68
CA VAL A 163 -11.74 13.86 3.48
C VAL A 163 -12.55 13.77 4.77
N LEU A 164 -13.79 14.25 4.72
CA LEU A 164 -14.73 14.15 5.84
C LEU A 164 -15.65 12.96 5.61
N LEU A 165 -15.48 11.92 6.41
CA LEU A 165 -16.33 10.73 6.40
C LEU A 165 -17.46 10.93 7.42
N LEU A 166 -18.71 10.83 6.97
CA LEU A 166 -19.87 10.83 7.86
C LEU A 166 -20.31 9.40 8.10
N SER A 167 -20.53 9.03 9.35
CA SER A 167 -20.97 7.68 9.68
C SER A 167 -21.91 7.65 10.87
N ARG A 168 -22.78 6.64 10.92
CA ARG A 168 -23.57 6.34 12.13
C ARG A 168 -22.78 5.50 13.14
N LEU A 169 -21.79 4.77 12.66
CA LEU A 169 -21.04 3.77 13.40
C LEU A 169 -19.56 4.14 13.48
N THR A 170 -18.98 3.97 14.66
CA THR A 170 -17.53 3.79 14.82
C THR A 170 -17.25 2.30 15.10
N GLY A 171 -15.99 1.87 15.04
CA GLY A 171 -15.62 0.48 15.33
C GLY A 171 -14.65 -0.09 14.30
N TRP A 172 -14.74 -1.39 14.07
CA TRP A 172 -13.73 -2.16 13.31
C TRP A 172 -13.55 -1.71 11.86
N TRP A 173 -14.64 -1.34 11.19
CA TRP A 173 -14.56 -0.78 9.84
C TRP A 173 -13.68 0.49 9.82
N TRP A 174 -13.79 1.33 10.86
CA TRP A 174 -12.99 2.52 11.03
C TRP A 174 -11.55 2.20 11.47
N SER A 175 -11.34 1.22 12.36
CA SER A 175 -9.98 0.76 12.71
C SER A 175 -9.22 0.28 11.48
N SER A 176 -9.86 -0.53 10.63
CA SER A 176 -9.32 -0.99 9.35
C SER A 176 -9.04 0.18 8.40
N THR A 177 -10.02 1.06 8.21
CA THR A 177 -9.90 2.26 7.36
C THR A 177 -8.78 3.18 7.84
N ARG A 178 -8.63 3.35 9.15
CA ARG A 178 -7.58 4.17 9.78
C ARG A 178 -6.19 3.61 9.48
N GLN A 179 -5.96 2.31 9.69
CA GLN A 179 -4.65 1.72 9.40
C GLN A 179 -4.29 1.84 7.91
N ARG A 180 -5.24 1.53 7.03
CA ARG A 180 -5.04 1.60 5.58
C ARG A 180 -4.90 3.03 5.07
N GLY A 181 -5.64 3.98 5.63
CA GLY A 181 -5.53 5.41 5.30
C GLY A 181 -4.17 5.98 5.70
N THR A 182 -3.64 5.58 6.86
CA THR A 182 -2.27 5.91 7.28
C THR A 182 -1.22 5.33 6.31
N ASP A 183 -1.39 4.09 5.85
CA ASP A 183 -0.50 3.49 4.85
C ASP A 183 -0.52 4.27 3.51
N LEU A 184 -1.62 4.97 3.20
CA LEU A 184 -1.76 5.87 2.05
C LEU A 184 -1.23 7.29 2.30
N GLY A 185 -0.74 7.59 3.51
CA GLY A 185 -0.19 8.89 3.89
C GLY A 185 -1.20 9.90 4.44
N HIS A 186 -2.42 9.48 4.78
CA HIS A 186 -3.40 10.35 5.44
C HIS A 186 -3.17 10.45 6.94
N VAL A 187 -3.30 11.64 7.51
CA VAL A 187 -3.49 11.82 8.95
C VAL A 187 -4.94 11.48 9.30
N MET A 188 -5.15 10.45 10.11
CA MET A 188 -6.47 9.91 10.42
C MET A 188 -6.94 10.38 11.81
N SER A 189 -8.15 10.94 11.90
CA SER A 189 -8.75 11.40 13.16
C SER A 189 -10.26 11.11 13.20
N ASP A 190 -10.88 11.19 14.38
CA ASP A 190 -12.33 11.06 14.50
C ASP A 190 -12.92 12.07 15.48
N LEU A 191 -14.17 12.45 15.24
CA LEU A 191 -14.95 13.39 16.03
C LEU A 191 -16.31 12.76 16.37
N PRO A 192 -16.55 12.38 17.65
CA PRO A 192 -17.85 11.90 18.08
C PRO A 192 -18.86 13.04 18.22
N LEU A 193 -20.09 12.81 17.75
CA LEU A 193 -21.22 13.72 17.88
C LEU A 193 -22.30 13.10 18.77
N VAL A 194 -22.43 13.63 19.99
CA VAL A 194 -23.37 13.15 21.02
C VAL A 194 -24.59 14.05 21.08
N ALA A 195 -25.76 13.52 21.47
CA ALA A 195 -26.96 14.33 21.70
C ALA A 195 -26.73 15.38 22.81
N ARG A 196 -27.42 16.52 22.72
CA ARG A 196 -27.34 17.63 23.69
C ARG A 196 -28.72 17.97 24.23
N PRO A 197 -29.20 17.20 25.23
CA PRO A 197 -30.50 17.46 25.85
C PRO A 197 -30.69 18.90 26.32
N GLU A 198 -29.60 19.57 26.72
CA GLU A 198 -29.57 20.97 27.12
C GLU A 198 -30.01 21.96 26.02
N GLU A 199 -29.81 21.62 24.74
CA GLU A 199 -30.21 22.44 23.58
C GLU A 199 -31.62 22.07 23.07
N HIS A 200 -32.27 21.03 23.62
CA HIS A 200 -33.54 20.52 23.08
C HIS A 200 -34.70 21.50 23.25
N ALA A 201 -34.75 22.26 24.36
CA ALA A 201 -35.83 23.21 24.61
C ALA A 201 -35.82 24.36 23.58
N GLU A 202 -34.65 24.94 23.34
CA GLU A 202 -34.46 25.97 22.32
C GLU A 202 -34.72 25.43 20.92
N SER A 203 -34.19 24.24 20.61
CA SER A 203 -34.41 23.57 19.32
C SER A 203 -35.89 23.29 19.05
N PHE A 204 -36.64 22.86 20.07
CA PHE A 204 -38.08 22.59 19.97
C PHE A 204 -38.86 23.88 19.70
N ALA A 205 -38.60 24.93 20.47
CA ALA A 205 -39.26 26.22 20.33
C ALA A 205 -39.02 26.81 18.94
N LEU A 206 -37.79 26.75 18.45
CA LEU A 206 -37.41 27.21 17.10
C LEU A 206 -38.10 26.37 16.02
N ALA A 207 -38.11 25.05 16.16
CA ALA A 207 -38.74 24.14 15.21
C ALA A 207 -40.25 24.36 15.11
N CYS A 208 -40.97 24.49 16.23
CA CYS A 208 -42.40 24.80 16.25
C CYS A 208 -42.70 26.12 15.50
N GLY A 209 -41.88 27.16 15.72
CA GLY A 209 -42.04 28.43 15.03
C GLY A 209 -41.88 28.31 13.52
N ARG A 210 -40.84 27.61 13.05
CA ARG A 210 -40.56 27.45 11.62
C ARG A 210 -41.54 26.53 10.90
N PHE A 211 -41.95 25.43 11.52
CA PHE A 211 -42.97 24.57 10.93
C PHE A 211 -44.34 25.26 10.87
N ALA A 212 -44.72 26.02 11.91
CA ALA A 212 -45.96 26.78 11.92
C ALA A 212 -45.97 27.86 10.81
N GLU A 213 -44.85 28.57 10.63
CA GLU A 213 -44.65 29.54 9.57
C GLU A 213 -44.81 28.91 8.17
N VAL A 214 -44.14 27.78 7.91
CA VAL A 214 -44.19 27.10 6.60
C VAL A 214 -45.58 26.52 6.31
N LEU A 215 -46.27 26.00 7.32
CA LEU A 215 -47.61 25.40 7.18
C LEU A 215 -48.75 26.42 7.25
N GLY A 216 -48.47 27.69 7.56
CA GLY A 216 -49.48 28.75 7.70
C GLY A 216 -50.43 28.54 8.87
N VAL A 217 -49.96 27.92 9.96
CA VAL A 217 -50.76 27.66 11.18
C VAL A 217 -50.25 28.44 12.37
N GLU A 218 -51.08 28.58 13.42
CA GLU A 218 -50.67 29.27 14.64
C GLU A 218 -49.65 28.44 15.43
N ARG A 219 -48.64 29.10 16.01
CA ARG A 219 -47.59 28.44 16.77
C ARG A 219 -48.17 27.85 18.06
N PRO A 220 -48.03 26.53 18.30
CA PRO A 220 -48.56 25.91 19.51
C PRO A 220 -47.80 26.38 20.77
N ALA A 221 -48.55 26.65 21.83
CA ALA A 221 -48.02 26.89 23.17
C ALA A 221 -47.83 25.55 23.90
N SER A 222 -46.73 24.86 23.60
CA SER A 222 -46.41 23.55 24.20
C SER A 222 -45.03 23.56 24.86
N GLU A 223 -44.90 22.89 26.00
CA GLU A 223 -43.63 22.69 26.69
C GLU A 223 -42.68 21.75 25.92
N PRO A 224 -41.35 21.95 26.02
CA PRO A 224 -40.38 21.13 25.33
C PRO A 224 -40.35 19.70 25.87
N VAL A 225 -40.33 18.73 24.96
CA VAL A 225 -40.40 17.30 25.29
C VAL A 225 -38.99 16.71 25.45
N HIS A 226 -38.82 15.80 26.41
CA HIS A 226 -37.62 14.95 26.48
C HIS A 226 -37.54 14.04 25.26
N ALA A 227 -36.48 14.19 24.48
CA ALA A 227 -36.24 13.42 23.28
C ALA A 227 -34.77 12.97 23.23
N ASP A 228 -34.50 11.84 22.57
CA ASP A 228 -33.15 11.26 22.52
C ASP A 228 -32.23 11.96 21.52
N THR A 229 -32.81 12.55 20.46
CA THR A 229 -32.04 13.19 19.38
C THR A 229 -32.72 14.44 18.85
N THR A 230 -31.97 15.32 18.19
CA THR A 230 -32.50 16.55 17.57
C THR A 230 -33.61 16.27 16.55
N PHE A 231 -33.49 15.21 15.77
CA PHE A 231 -34.56 14.79 14.86
C PHE A 231 -35.84 14.42 15.60
N ASP A 232 -35.75 13.79 16.78
CA ASP A 232 -36.92 13.42 17.57
C ASP A 232 -37.59 14.65 18.18
N VAL A 233 -36.80 15.68 18.52
CA VAL A 233 -37.31 17.00 18.88
C VAL A 233 -38.09 17.63 17.72
N HIS A 234 -37.54 17.60 16.50
CA HIS A 234 -38.19 18.17 15.31
C HIS A 234 -39.43 17.39 14.88
N LEU A 235 -39.39 16.06 14.97
CA LEU A 235 -40.54 15.17 14.74
C LEU A 235 -41.69 15.53 15.67
N THR A 236 -41.38 15.68 16.96
CA THR A 236 -42.36 16.06 17.98
C THR A 236 -42.90 17.46 17.72
N ALA A 237 -42.02 18.43 17.43
CA ALA A 237 -42.43 19.80 17.10
C ALA A 237 -43.39 19.86 15.91
N LEU A 238 -43.06 19.17 14.81
CA LEU A 238 -43.92 19.11 13.62
C LEU A 238 -45.27 18.46 13.95
N ALA A 239 -45.25 17.32 14.65
CA ALA A 239 -46.48 16.64 15.03
C ALA A 239 -47.36 17.51 15.95
N THR A 240 -46.77 18.26 16.87
CA THR A 240 -47.49 19.22 17.73
C THR A 240 -48.08 20.37 16.92
N VAL A 241 -47.34 20.93 15.96
CA VAL A 241 -47.85 21.97 15.03
C VAL A 241 -49.02 21.44 14.21
N LEU A 242 -49.01 20.16 13.87
CA LEU A 242 -50.11 19.47 13.20
C LEU A 242 -51.27 19.11 14.15
N GLY A 243 -51.13 19.25 15.46
CA GLY A 243 -52.19 18.98 16.44
C GLY A 243 -52.18 17.56 17.01
N ALA A 244 -51.03 16.90 17.06
CA ALA A 244 -50.86 15.66 17.83
C ALA A 244 -51.03 15.92 19.34
N ALA A 245 -51.54 14.92 20.07
CA ALA A 245 -51.78 15.05 21.51
C ALA A 245 -50.45 15.20 22.30
N PRO A 246 -50.38 16.06 23.33
CA PRO A 246 -49.21 16.18 24.19
C PRO A 246 -48.83 14.83 24.81
N GLY A 247 -47.54 14.49 24.82
CA GLY A 247 -47.04 13.24 25.40
C GLY A 247 -47.26 11.98 24.56
N SER A 248 -47.68 12.10 23.28
CA SER A 248 -47.79 10.97 22.37
C SER A 248 -46.46 10.22 22.22
N GLY A 249 -46.50 8.88 22.31
CA GLY A 249 -45.33 8.05 22.07
C GLY A 249 -44.87 8.12 20.61
N ARG A 250 -43.61 7.79 20.34
CA ARG A 250 -43.00 7.88 19.00
C ARG A 250 -43.84 7.20 17.91
N SER A 251 -44.33 5.99 18.16
CA SER A 251 -45.15 5.24 17.19
C SER A 251 -46.45 5.96 16.84
N ASP A 252 -47.03 6.69 17.80
CA ASP A 252 -48.27 7.45 17.60
C ASP A 252 -47.99 8.74 16.83
N LEU A 253 -46.86 9.41 17.09
CA LEU A 253 -46.39 10.56 16.31
C LEU A 253 -46.16 10.17 14.84
N VAL A 254 -45.48 9.05 14.60
CA VAL A 254 -45.25 8.52 13.24
C VAL A 254 -46.59 8.17 12.59
N ARG A 255 -47.49 7.47 13.29
CA ARG A 255 -48.85 7.13 12.79
C ARG A 255 -49.66 8.38 12.43
N HIS A 256 -49.56 9.43 13.25
CA HIS A 256 -50.21 10.72 13.01
C HIS A 256 -49.67 11.43 11.76
N LEU A 257 -48.37 11.29 11.46
CA LEU A 257 -47.81 11.77 10.22
C LEU A 257 -48.22 10.91 9.01
N MET A 258 -48.26 9.57 9.16
CA MET A 258 -48.73 8.68 8.09
C MET A 258 -50.16 8.97 7.64
N SER A 259 -51.03 9.41 8.54
CA SER A 259 -52.43 9.71 8.20
C SER A 259 -52.58 11.02 7.43
N ARG A 260 -51.54 11.84 7.37
CA ARG A 260 -51.52 13.17 6.72
C ARG A 260 -50.62 13.24 5.49
N ASP A 261 -49.74 12.26 5.31
CA ASP A 261 -48.78 12.19 4.22
C ASP A 261 -48.60 10.75 3.77
N ALA A 262 -48.58 10.51 2.46
CA ALA A 262 -48.14 9.21 1.94
C ALA A 262 -46.62 9.08 2.15
N VAL A 263 -46.10 7.85 2.24
CA VAL A 263 -44.70 7.54 2.60
C VAL A 263 -43.73 8.56 1.97
N PRO A 264 -43.11 9.47 2.76
CA PRO A 264 -42.37 10.58 2.22
C PRO A 264 -41.09 10.09 1.54
N ALA A 265 -40.91 10.49 0.28
CA ALA A 265 -39.70 10.24 -0.46
C ALA A 265 -38.57 11.14 0.08
N GLY A 266 -37.48 10.56 0.59
CA GLY A 266 -36.21 11.29 0.76
C GLY A 266 -35.51 11.19 2.11
N SER A 267 -36.18 10.82 3.21
CA SER A 267 -35.56 10.71 4.54
C SER A 267 -35.38 9.25 4.98
N PRO A 268 -34.13 8.73 5.05
CA PRO A 268 -33.87 7.34 5.48
C PRO A 268 -34.38 7.05 6.89
N ARG A 269 -34.26 8.03 7.80
CA ARG A 269 -34.68 7.87 9.20
C ARG A 269 -36.20 7.81 9.35
N LEU A 270 -36.95 8.61 8.57
CA LEU A 270 -38.41 8.46 8.53
C LEU A 270 -38.78 7.10 7.94
N ALA A 271 -38.16 6.66 6.85
CA ALA A 271 -38.45 5.36 6.24
C ALA A 271 -38.28 4.19 7.24
N GLU A 272 -37.24 4.22 8.07
CA GLU A 272 -37.03 3.27 9.18
C GLU A 272 -38.18 3.31 10.21
N ASP A 273 -38.66 4.52 10.57
CA ASP A 273 -39.80 4.72 11.48
C ASP A 273 -41.14 4.24 10.89
N PHE A 274 -41.41 4.55 9.63
CA PHE A 274 -42.61 4.07 8.91
C PHE A 274 -42.62 2.54 8.80
N LEU A 275 -41.48 1.94 8.41
CA LEU A 275 -41.36 0.49 8.29
C LEU A 275 -41.67 -0.21 9.63
N ALA A 276 -41.23 0.37 10.74
CA ALA A 276 -41.50 -0.15 12.07
C ALA A 276 -42.98 -0.15 12.46
N VAL A 277 -43.75 0.84 11.98
CA VAL A 277 -45.21 0.91 12.19
C VAL A 277 -45.95 -0.03 11.23
N VAL A 278 -45.54 -0.09 9.96
CA VAL A 278 -46.15 -0.95 8.93
C VAL A 278 -46.01 -2.44 9.28
N LEU A 279 -44.80 -2.87 9.65
CA LEU A 279 -44.50 -4.26 9.96
C LEU A 279 -44.94 -4.71 11.37
N LEU A 280 -45.74 -3.89 12.08
CA LEU A 280 -46.54 -4.37 13.21
C LEU A 280 -47.59 -5.38 12.74
N ASP A 281 -48.12 -5.24 11.52
CA ASP A 281 -48.96 -6.27 10.90
C ASP A 281 -48.07 -7.44 10.45
N HIS A 282 -48.26 -8.59 11.10
CA HIS A 282 -47.49 -9.80 10.82
C HIS A 282 -47.73 -10.33 9.39
N ARG A 283 -48.85 -9.97 8.75
CA ARG A 283 -49.20 -10.42 7.39
C ARG A 283 -48.41 -9.72 6.28
N ILE A 284 -47.83 -8.55 6.56
CA ILE A 284 -47.06 -7.79 5.56
C ILE A 284 -45.62 -8.28 5.58
N ALA A 285 -45.15 -8.91 4.50
CA ALA A 285 -43.76 -9.36 4.37
C ALA A 285 -42.79 -8.19 4.24
N ALA A 286 -41.57 -8.35 4.74
CA ALA A 286 -40.50 -7.38 4.52
C ALA A 286 -39.93 -7.56 3.10
N GLU A 287 -39.45 -6.48 2.51
CA GLU A 287 -38.87 -6.52 1.16
C GLU A 287 -37.47 -7.18 1.19
N GLU A 288 -37.27 -8.21 0.37
CA GLU A 288 -36.03 -8.98 0.25
C GLU A 288 -34.94 -8.30 -0.62
N SER A 289 -35.24 -7.14 -1.20
CA SER A 289 -34.26 -6.39 -1.98
C SER A 289 -33.12 -5.89 -1.09
N ALA A 290 -31.94 -5.61 -1.68
CA ALA A 290 -30.80 -5.08 -0.93
C ALA A 290 -31.15 -3.81 -0.14
N LYS A 291 -32.01 -2.93 -0.68
CA LYS A 291 -32.50 -1.71 -0.03
C LYS A 291 -33.52 -2.01 1.07
N GLY A 292 -34.42 -2.97 0.84
CA GLY A 292 -35.40 -3.45 1.81
C GLY A 292 -34.72 -4.05 3.05
N LEU A 293 -33.79 -4.98 2.84
CA LEU A 293 -32.97 -5.60 3.88
C LEU A 293 -32.16 -4.56 4.67
N ALA A 294 -31.52 -3.61 3.98
CA ALA A 294 -30.80 -2.53 4.64
C ALA A 294 -31.71 -1.69 5.55
N THR A 295 -32.91 -1.33 5.08
CA THR A 295 -33.88 -0.55 5.87
C THR A 295 -34.40 -1.36 7.06
N LEU A 296 -34.72 -2.64 6.87
CA LEU A 296 -35.18 -3.55 7.92
C LEU A 296 -34.13 -3.70 9.03
N VAL A 297 -32.88 -4.02 8.68
CA VAL A 297 -31.80 -4.23 9.66
C VAL A 297 -31.46 -2.93 10.39
N GLN A 298 -31.48 -1.79 9.71
CA GLN A 298 -31.25 -0.50 10.38
C GLN A 298 -32.37 -0.17 11.37
N ALA A 299 -33.64 -0.40 10.99
CA ALA A 299 -34.77 -0.20 11.89
C ALA A 299 -34.74 -1.20 13.08
N ALA A 300 -34.29 -2.43 12.87
CA ALA A 300 -34.11 -3.45 13.90
C ALA A 300 -33.11 -3.07 15.02
N ARG A 301 -32.20 -2.12 14.78
CA ARG A 301 -31.30 -1.59 15.82
C ARG A 301 -32.08 -0.94 16.96
N ARG A 302 -33.18 -0.25 16.63
CA ARG A 302 -34.01 0.49 17.58
C ARG A 302 -35.28 -0.25 17.99
N TRP A 303 -35.83 -1.06 17.09
CA TRP A 303 -37.14 -1.68 17.28
C TRP A 303 -37.03 -3.21 17.52
N PRO A 304 -37.26 -3.69 18.76
CA PRO A 304 -37.05 -5.10 19.11
C PRO A 304 -37.91 -6.10 18.32
N HIS A 305 -39.11 -5.72 17.88
CA HIS A 305 -39.96 -6.58 17.04
C HIS A 305 -39.39 -6.76 15.63
N LEU A 306 -38.80 -5.71 15.05
CA LEU A 306 -38.12 -5.80 13.77
C LEU A 306 -36.82 -6.59 13.85
N ARG A 307 -36.11 -6.56 15.00
CA ARG A 307 -34.95 -7.43 15.23
C ARG A 307 -35.34 -8.90 15.13
N ARG A 308 -36.36 -9.32 15.88
CA ARG A 308 -36.88 -10.68 15.80
C ARG A 308 -37.29 -11.05 14.37
N ARG A 309 -37.95 -10.12 13.67
CA ARG A 309 -38.39 -10.32 12.29
C ARG A 309 -37.20 -10.50 11.31
N ALA A 310 -36.17 -9.68 11.43
CA ALA A 310 -34.95 -9.82 10.65
C ALA A 310 -34.23 -11.14 10.97
N GLU A 311 -34.17 -11.53 12.24
CA GLU A 311 -33.54 -12.79 12.63
C GLU A 311 -34.28 -13.99 12.04
N THR A 312 -35.61 -14.05 12.17
CA THR A 312 -36.43 -15.11 11.57
C THR A 312 -36.20 -15.18 10.06
N MET A 313 -36.27 -14.04 9.38
CA MET A 313 -36.11 -13.96 7.92
C MET A 313 -34.77 -14.51 7.43
N PHE A 314 -33.64 -14.09 8.02
CA PHE A 314 -32.32 -14.60 7.61
C PHE A 314 -32.04 -16.03 8.13
N THR A 315 -32.78 -16.50 9.14
CA THR A 315 -32.65 -17.90 9.61
C THR A 315 -33.41 -18.86 8.69
N GLU A 316 -34.58 -18.44 8.19
CA GLU A 316 -35.38 -19.20 7.22
C GLU A 316 -34.73 -19.21 5.83
N ASP A 317 -34.15 -18.09 5.40
CA ASP A 317 -33.36 -18.00 4.17
C ASP A 317 -31.97 -17.35 4.41
N PRO A 318 -30.96 -18.15 4.78
CA PRO A 318 -29.58 -17.67 4.90
C PRO A 318 -28.98 -17.15 3.58
N GLY A 319 -29.56 -17.54 2.43
CA GLY A 319 -29.15 -17.10 1.10
C GLY A 319 -29.30 -15.60 0.89
N LEU A 320 -30.16 -14.92 1.66
CA LEU A 320 -30.31 -13.46 1.68
C LEU A 320 -28.99 -12.74 1.99
N ALA A 321 -28.01 -13.40 2.61
CA ALA A 321 -26.67 -12.86 2.81
C ALA A 321 -25.93 -12.54 1.49
N ARG A 322 -26.30 -13.19 0.38
CA ARG A 322 -25.76 -12.87 -0.97
C ARG A 322 -26.42 -11.62 -1.58
N THR A 323 -27.61 -11.26 -1.13
CA THR A 323 -28.32 -10.05 -1.57
C THR A 323 -27.96 -8.84 -0.71
N ALA A 324 -27.79 -9.03 0.60
CA ALA A 324 -27.48 -7.96 1.54
C ALA A 324 -26.09 -7.34 1.27
N SER A 325 -25.96 -6.04 1.56
CA SER A 325 -24.66 -5.35 1.52
C SER A 325 -23.79 -5.71 2.73
N ALA A 326 -22.47 -5.49 2.63
CA ALA A 326 -21.53 -5.76 3.72
C ALA A 326 -21.93 -5.01 5.02
N SER A 327 -22.33 -3.74 4.90
CA SER A 327 -22.78 -2.92 6.02
C SER A 327 -24.08 -3.40 6.67
N THR A 328 -25.00 -3.94 5.86
CA THR A 328 -26.24 -4.55 6.37
C THR A 328 -25.93 -5.81 7.18
N LEU A 329 -25.07 -6.68 6.65
CA LEU A 329 -24.65 -7.88 7.35
C LEU A 329 -23.82 -7.60 8.59
N LEU A 330 -23.00 -6.54 8.57
CA LEU A 330 -22.23 -6.11 9.74
C LEU A 330 -23.17 -5.68 10.87
N ALA A 331 -24.18 -4.85 10.56
CA ALA A 331 -25.19 -4.45 11.53
C ALA A 331 -26.00 -5.64 12.05
N LEU A 332 -26.37 -6.59 11.18
CA LEU A 332 -27.03 -7.83 11.58
C LEU A 332 -26.14 -8.64 12.54
N THR A 333 -24.85 -8.78 12.22
CA THR A 333 -23.86 -9.54 13.02
C THR A 333 -23.72 -9.01 14.45
N GLU A 334 -23.84 -7.70 14.64
CA GLU A 334 -23.78 -7.07 15.97
C GLU A 334 -25.00 -7.36 16.85
N MET A 335 -26.18 -7.55 16.24
CA MET A 335 -27.46 -7.63 16.96
C MET A 335 -28.00 -9.04 17.14
N SER A 336 -27.56 -9.97 16.29
CA SER A 336 -28.22 -11.25 16.09
C SER A 336 -27.67 -12.37 16.96
N SER A 337 -28.52 -13.39 17.15
CA SER A 337 -28.19 -14.65 17.80
C SER A 337 -27.16 -15.48 17.01
N ILE A 338 -26.44 -16.32 17.73
CA ILE A 338 -25.36 -17.14 17.16
C ILE A 338 -25.83 -18.22 16.18
N PRO A 339 -26.99 -18.88 16.37
CA PRO A 339 -27.53 -19.79 15.34
C PRO A 339 -27.66 -19.12 13.98
N LEU A 340 -28.15 -17.88 13.94
CA LEU A 340 -28.21 -17.09 12.71
C LEU A 340 -26.82 -16.77 12.17
N LEU A 341 -25.89 -16.32 13.02
CA LEU A 341 -24.51 -16.05 12.58
C LEU A 341 -23.84 -17.29 11.97
N ARG A 342 -24.09 -18.47 12.55
CA ARG A 342 -23.59 -19.74 12.01
C ARG A 342 -24.23 -20.07 10.65
N ALA A 343 -25.50 -19.76 10.45
CA ALA A 343 -26.21 -19.99 9.19
C ALA A 343 -25.73 -19.07 8.05
N ILE A 344 -25.45 -17.79 8.33
CA ILE A 344 -25.02 -16.83 7.29
C ILE A 344 -23.51 -16.88 7.01
N ALA A 345 -22.70 -17.38 7.95
CA ALA A 345 -21.25 -17.40 7.84
C ALA A 345 -20.71 -18.06 6.56
N PRO A 346 -21.18 -19.25 6.13
CA PRO A 346 -20.75 -19.86 4.87
C PRO A 346 -20.99 -18.95 3.67
N HIS A 347 -22.18 -18.32 3.60
CA HIS A 347 -22.53 -17.40 2.51
C HIS A 347 -21.73 -16.11 2.51
N VAL A 348 -21.19 -15.69 3.65
CA VAL A 348 -20.25 -14.55 3.72
C VAL A 348 -18.84 -14.99 3.32
N PHE A 349 -18.40 -16.16 3.77
CA PHE A 349 -17.01 -16.60 3.58
C PHE A 349 -16.71 -17.08 2.16
N GLU A 350 -17.69 -17.61 1.43
CA GLU A 350 -17.55 -18.03 0.03
C GLU A 350 -17.54 -16.85 -0.97
N GLU A 351 -18.14 -15.73 -0.57
CA GLU A 351 -18.44 -14.61 -1.47
C GLU A 351 -17.24 -13.68 -1.65
N ARG A 352 -16.65 -13.69 -2.85
CA ARG A 352 -15.44 -12.91 -3.19
C ARG A 352 -15.57 -11.41 -2.94
N ARG A 353 -16.78 -10.86 -2.97
CA ARG A 353 -17.02 -9.42 -2.72
C ARG A 353 -16.68 -8.99 -1.29
N PHE A 354 -16.59 -9.92 -0.36
CA PHE A 354 -16.19 -9.65 1.03
C PHE A 354 -14.70 -9.91 1.29
N ASN A 355 -13.93 -10.28 0.26
CA ASN A 355 -12.49 -10.46 0.39
C ASN A 355 -11.82 -9.12 0.77
N GLY A 356 -11.14 -9.09 1.91
CA GLY A 356 -10.51 -7.87 2.44
C GLY A 356 -11.49 -6.89 3.11
N ASP A 357 -12.78 -7.21 3.16
CA ASP A 357 -13.76 -6.53 4.01
C ASP A 357 -13.58 -6.94 5.48
N VAL A 358 -14.14 -6.14 6.38
CA VAL A 358 -14.04 -6.33 7.84
C VAL A 358 -15.12 -7.28 8.36
N LEU A 359 -16.21 -7.45 7.60
CA LEU A 359 -17.34 -8.31 7.92
C LEU A 359 -16.93 -9.76 8.26
N PRO A 360 -16.09 -10.47 7.46
CA PRO A 360 -15.69 -11.84 7.79
C PRO A 360 -14.95 -11.94 9.13
N ALA A 361 -14.11 -10.95 9.47
CA ALA A 361 -13.38 -10.91 10.74
C ALA A 361 -14.35 -10.69 11.91
N VAL A 362 -15.26 -9.71 11.80
CA VAL A 362 -16.25 -9.41 12.84
C VAL A 362 -17.19 -10.58 13.09
N LEU A 363 -17.65 -11.24 12.03
CA LEU A 363 -18.49 -12.44 12.13
C LEU A 363 -17.75 -13.57 12.85
N THR A 364 -16.49 -13.82 12.48
CA THR A 364 -15.66 -14.84 13.12
C THR A 364 -15.43 -14.56 14.60
N ARG A 365 -15.16 -13.29 14.96
CA ARG A 365 -15.01 -12.87 16.35
C ARG A 365 -16.26 -13.15 17.18
N ARG A 366 -17.46 -12.87 16.66
CA ARG A 366 -18.72 -13.18 17.37
C ARG A 366 -18.89 -14.68 17.60
N LEU A 367 -18.44 -15.51 16.65
CA LEU A 367 -18.39 -16.96 16.82
C LEU A 367 -17.39 -17.37 17.91
N VAL A 368 -16.20 -16.76 17.95
CA VAL A 368 -15.19 -16.96 19.02
C VAL A 368 -15.76 -16.57 20.39
N GLU A 369 -16.32 -15.37 20.53
CA GLU A 369 -16.90 -14.87 21.78
C GLU A 369 -17.95 -15.83 22.34
N HIS A 370 -18.81 -16.38 21.45
CA HIS A 370 -19.81 -17.37 21.85
C HIS A 370 -19.20 -18.72 22.21
N ALA A 371 -18.24 -19.21 21.44
CA ALA A 371 -17.57 -20.48 21.72
C ALA A 371 -16.88 -20.45 23.08
N VAL A 372 -16.24 -19.33 23.44
CA VAL A 372 -15.64 -19.10 24.75
C VAL A 372 -16.71 -19.05 25.85
N ALA A 373 -17.81 -18.32 25.64
CA ALA A 373 -18.87 -18.18 26.64
C ALA A 373 -19.63 -19.49 26.95
N ASN A 374 -19.67 -20.43 26.02
CA ASN A 374 -20.43 -21.69 26.16
C ASN A 374 -19.54 -22.91 26.38
N GLY A 375 -18.24 -22.70 26.65
CA GLY A 375 -17.32 -23.78 26.99
C GLY A 375 -17.11 -24.78 25.84
N ALA A 376 -17.06 -24.31 24.59
CA ALA A 376 -16.67 -25.17 23.47
C ALA A 376 -15.27 -25.77 23.72
N ASP A 377 -14.99 -26.91 23.06
CA ASP A 377 -13.73 -27.63 23.23
C ASP A 377 -12.52 -26.79 22.76
N ARG A 378 -11.34 -27.03 23.35
CA ARG A 378 -10.11 -26.25 23.10
C ARG A 378 -9.70 -26.28 21.63
N LEU A 379 -9.96 -27.38 20.92
CA LEU A 379 -9.70 -27.49 19.49
C LEU A 379 -10.59 -26.54 18.67
N GLU A 380 -11.90 -26.47 18.97
CA GLU A 380 -12.81 -25.52 18.30
C GLU A 380 -12.38 -24.07 18.58
N HIS A 381 -11.90 -23.76 19.79
CA HIS A 381 -11.36 -22.43 20.10
C HIS A 381 -10.11 -22.12 19.26
N ALA A 382 -9.15 -23.04 19.18
CA ALA A 382 -7.92 -22.84 18.43
C ALA A 382 -8.22 -22.56 16.94
N GLU A 383 -9.06 -23.39 16.33
CA GLU A 383 -9.48 -23.25 14.93
C GLU A 383 -10.20 -21.91 14.67
N LEU A 384 -11.10 -21.49 15.58
CA LEU A 384 -11.80 -20.21 15.46
C LEU A 384 -10.86 -19.01 15.62
N TYR A 385 -9.86 -19.09 16.51
CA TYR A 385 -8.85 -18.05 16.66
C TYR A 385 -7.93 -17.95 15.44
N GLY A 386 -7.49 -19.07 14.85
CA GLY A 386 -6.73 -19.05 13.60
C GLY A 386 -7.50 -18.45 12.44
N MET A 387 -8.78 -18.81 12.35
CA MET A 387 -9.70 -18.23 11.37
C MET A 387 -9.90 -16.71 11.57
N LEU A 388 -9.99 -16.26 12.83
CA LEU A 388 -10.03 -14.83 13.17
C LEU A 388 -8.72 -14.14 12.77
N ALA A 389 -7.57 -14.74 13.09
CA ALA A 389 -6.25 -14.18 12.78
C ALA A 389 -6.07 -13.96 11.28
N ALA A 390 -6.43 -14.95 10.45
CA ALA A 390 -6.38 -14.84 9.01
C ALA A 390 -7.29 -13.74 8.47
N ARG A 391 -8.57 -13.71 8.88
CA ARG A 391 -9.55 -12.74 8.38
C ARG A 391 -9.27 -11.31 8.86
N ALA A 392 -8.85 -11.15 10.11
CA ALA A 392 -8.42 -9.85 10.63
C ALA A 392 -7.21 -9.31 9.86
N ALA A 393 -6.24 -10.16 9.49
CA ALA A 393 -5.11 -9.74 8.68
C ALA A 393 -5.52 -9.27 7.28
N LEU A 394 -6.43 -9.99 6.61
CA LEU A 394 -6.99 -9.56 5.32
C LEU A 394 -7.72 -8.21 5.43
N ALA A 395 -8.39 -7.98 6.56
CA ALA A 395 -9.04 -6.72 6.88
C ALA A 395 -8.06 -5.60 7.33
N ALA A 396 -6.74 -5.84 7.32
CA ALA A 396 -5.73 -4.94 7.88
C ALA A 396 -6.03 -4.52 9.33
N LEU A 397 -6.56 -5.44 10.14
CA LEU A 397 -6.70 -5.31 11.59
C LEU A 397 -5.49 -5.99 12.24
N ARG A 398 -4.31 -5.37 12.08
CA ARG A 398 -3.00 -6.00 12.38
C ARG A 398 -2.88 -6.47 13.83
N ASP A 399 -3.30 -5.66 14.79
CA ASP A 399 -3.22 -5.97 16.22
C ASP A 399 -4.20 -7.06 16.64
N GLU A 400 -5.41 -7.06 16.08
CA GLU A 400 -6.39 -8.11 16.34
C GLU A 400 -5.93 -9.44 15.73
N ALA A 401 -5.39 -9.39 14.51
CA ALA A 401 -4.82 -10.56 13.86
C ALA A 401 -3.69 -11.19 14.68
N LEU A 402 -2.80 -10.35 15.22
CA LEU A 402 -1.71 -10.80 16.10
C LEU A 402 -2.24 -11.37 17.42
N THR A 403 -3.22 -10.72 18.03
CA THR A 403 -3.83 -11.19 19.29
C THR A 403 -4.51 -12.53 19.10
N ALA A 404 -5.26 -12.71 18.00
CA ALA A 404 -5.92 -13.97 17.67
C ALA A 404 -4.90 -15.10 17.40
N ALA A 405 -3.83 -14.83 16.63
CA ALA A 405 -2.76 -15.80 16.39
C ALA A 405 -2.05 -16.24 17.68
N HIS A 406 -1.85 -15.32 18.63
CA HIS A 406 -1.31 -15.67 19.95
C HIS A 406 -2.23 -16.62 20.73
N ARG A 407 -3.54 -16.40 20.66
CA ARG A 407 -4.53 -17.26 21.34
C ARG A 407 -4.58 -18.64 20.69
N GLU A 408 -4.53 -18.72 19.37
CA GLU A 408 -4.43 -19.97 18.62
C GLU A 408 -3.19 -20.77 19.04
N VAL A 409 -2.00 -20.16 18.99
CA VAL A 409 -0.75 -20.84 19.37
C VAL A 409 -0.77 -21.31 20.82
N ALA A 410 -1.31 -20.50 21.75
CA ALA A 410 -1.43 -20.89 23.15
C ALA A 410 -2.32 -22.14 23.32
N LEU A 411 -3.47 -22.18 22.64
CA LEU A 411 -4.38 -23.32 22.68
C LEU A 411 -3.77 -24.57 22.03
N TYR A 412 -3.07 -24.43 20.90
CA TYR A 412 -2.38 -25.56 20.28
C TYR A 412 -1.22 -26.08 21.14
N ARG A 413 -0.53 -25.23 21.91
CA ARG A 413 0.47 -25.69 22.89
C ARG A 413 -0.16 -26.51 24.02
N GLU A 414 -1.33 -26.12 24.52
CA GLU A 414 -2.07 -26.91 25.51
C GLU A 414 -2.53 -28.24 24.91
N LEU A 415 -3.06 -28.24 23.69
CA LEU A 415 -3.49 -29.45 22.98
C LEU A 415 -2.32 -30.41 22.71
N VAL A 416 -1.14 -29.91 22.33
CA VAL A 416 0.08 -30.71 22.16
C VAL A 416 0.55 -31.34 23.48
N ALA A 417 0.29 -30.70 24.63
CA ALA A 417 0.61 -31.31 25.92
C ALA A 417 -0.28 -32.52 26.25
N ASP A 418 -1.52 -32.53 25.74
CA ASP A 418 -2.49 -33.61 25.92
C ASP A 418 -2.30 -34.74 24.88
N ASP A 419 -2.16 -34.40 23.59
CA ASP A 419 -1.87 -35.34 22.49
C ASP A 419 -0.87 -34.72 21.48
N PRO A 420 0.44 -34.98 21.65
CA PRO A 420 1.45 -34.42 20.76
C PRO A 420 1.32 -34.89 19.30
N ALA A 421 0.96 -36.15 19.07
CA ALA A 421 0.96 -36.72 17.72
C ALA A 421 -0.14 -36.11 16.85
N GLU A 422 -1.29 -35.78 17.45
CA GLU A 422 -2.41 -35.18 16.72
C GLU A 422 -2.19 -33.69 16.43
N HIS A 423 -1.58 -32.94 17.35
CA HIS A 423 -1.65 -31.47 17.34
C HIS A 423 -0.35 -30.74 16.96
N ARG A 424 0.81 -31.41 16.94
CA ARG A 424 2.08 -30.78 16.52
C ARG A 424 2.02 -30.14 15.13
N PRO A 425 1.42 -30.77 14.09
CA PRO A 425 1.33 -30.15 12.77
C PRO A 425 0.56 -28.83 12.77
N ALA A 426 -0.56 -28.75 13.50
CA ALA A 426 -1.35 -27.52 13.58
C ALA A 426 -0.65 -26.42 14.41
N LEU A 427 0.11 -26.81 15.43
CA LEU A 427 0.98 -25.87 16.16
C LEU A 427 2.08 -25.31 15.24
N ALA A 428 2.69 -26.13 14.39
CA ALA A 428 3.74 -25.68 13.47
C ALA A 428 3.19 -24.66 12.45
N ASP A 429 2.02 -24.93 11.88
CA ASP A 429 1.33 -24.02 10.95
C ASP A 429 0.97 -22.69 11.63
N SER A 430 0.36 -22.75 12.82
CA SER A 430 -0.03 -21.54 13.57
C SER A 430 1.17 -20.68 14.01
N LEU A 431 2.33 -21.28 14.31
CA LEU A 431 3.57 -20.56 14.57
C LEU A 431 4.10 -19.84 13.32
N GLY A 432 4.03 -20.47 12.14
CA GLY A 432 4.37 -19.83 10.86
C GLY A 432 3.48 -18.61 10.58
N ASP A 433 2.17 -18.77 10.81
CA ASP A 433 1.18 -17.70 10.68
C ASP A 433 1.40 -16.57 11.69
N LEU A 434 1.75 -16.90 12.95
CA LEU A 434 2.13 -15.92 13.96
C LEU A 434 3.34 -15.10 13.51
N GLY A 435 4.34 -15.75 12.91
CA GLY A 435 5.49 -15.07 12.30
C GLY A 435 5.08 -14.04 11.23
N LEU A 436 4.05 -14.36 10.42
CA LEU A 436 3.47 -13.41 9.46
C LEU A 436 2.80 -12.21 10.14
N ARG A 437 2.08 -12.43 11.24
CA ARG A 437 1.44 -11.33 12.00
C ARG A 437 2.47 -10.38 12.59
N TYR A 438 3.58 -10.91 13.10
CA TYR A 438 4.67 -10.09 13.64
C TYR A 438 5.31 -9.17 12.60
N VAL A 439 5.50 -9.62 11.36
CA VAL A 439 6.00 -8.74 10.27
C VAL A 439 5.01 -7.62 9.98
N ALA A 440 3.70 -7.90 9.97
CA ALA A 440 2.69 -6.88 9.70
C ALA A 440 2.70 -5.74 10.75
N VAL A 441 3.04 -6.04 12.01
CA VAL A 441 3.19 -5.05 13.10
C VAL A 441 4.63 -4.54 13.27
N ARG A 442 5.54 -4.85 12.33
CA ARG A 442 6.96 -4.44 12.35
C ARG A 442 7.73 -4.91 13.59
N ARG A 443 7.52 -6.16 14.00
CA ARG A 443 8.24 -6.85 15.09
C ARG A 443 9.06 -8.02 14.54
N PRO A 444 10.17 -7.75 13.84
CA PRO A 444 10.75 -8.74 12.96
C PRO A 444 11.66 -9.75 13.70
N VAL A 445 12.09 -9.46 14.93
CA VAL A 445 12.81 -10.41 15.79
C VAL A 445 11.87 -11.52 16.27
N GLU A 446 10.68 -11.16 16.75
CA GLU A 446 9.67 -12.10 17.19
C GLU A 446 9.12 -12.92 16.03
N ALA A 447 9.08 -12.34 14.82
CA ALA A 447 8.75 -13.07 13.61
C ALA A 447 9.75 -14.22 13.31
N LEU A 448 11.05 -13.97 13.54
CA LEU A 448 12.09 -15.01 13.37
C LEU A 448 11.98 -16.10 14.42
N VAL A 449 11.72 -15.74 15.68
CA VAL A 449 11.56 -16.72 16.76
C VAL A 449 10.39 -17.67 16.44
N ALA A 450 9.23 -17.13 16.07
CA ALA A 450 8.06 -17.94 15.73
C ALA A 450 8.31 -18.83 14.49
N ALA A 451 8.96 -18.30 13.46
CA ALA A 451 9.32 -19.08 12.26
C ALA A 451 10.35 -20.18 12.57
N GLY A 452 11.34 -19.91 13.42
CA GLY A 452 12.32 -20.89 13.87
C GLY A 452 11.70 -22.01 14.70
N GLU A 453 10.79 -21.69 15.63
CA GLU A 453 10.02 -22.70 16.38
C GLU A 453 9.17 -23.57 15.45
N SER A 454 8.54 -22.98 14.43
CA SER A 454 7.77 -23.71 13.40
C SER A 454 8.65 -24.71 12.64
N VAL A 455 9.85 -24.30 12.19
CA VAL A 455 10.79 -25.19 11.49
C VAL A 455 11.26 -26.33 12.39
N ALA A 456 11.67 -26.04 13.63
CA ALA A 456 12.10 -27.07 14.58
C ALA A 456 10.99 -28.11 14.83
N LEU A 457 9.75 -27.66 14.97
CA LEU A 457 8.61 -28.56 15.15
C LEU A 457 8.33 -29.41 13.89
N CYS A 458 8.46 -28.83 12.70
CA CYS A 458 8.36 -29.56 11.44
C CYS A 458 9.48 -30.60 11.26
N GLU A 459 10.70 -30.32 11.73
CA GLU A 459 11.80 -31.29 11.72
C GLU A 459 11.48 -32.50 12.59
N ASP A 460 10.96 -32.29 13.80
CA ASP A 460 10.49 -33.36 14.69
C ASP A 460 9.35 -34.17 14.05
N ILE A 461 8.36 -33.50 13.44
CA ILE A 461 7.24 -34.16 12.74
C ILE A 461 7.75 -35.03 11.59
N VAL A 462 8.71 -34.54 10.80
CA VAL A 462 9.28 -35.30 9.65
C VAL A 462 10.09 -36.50 10.12
N ALA A 463 10.73 -36.43 11.29
CA ALA A 463 11.43 -37.57 11.88
C ALA A 463 10.46 -38.71 12.24
N ASP A 464 9.25 -38.38 12.71
CA ASP A 464 8.19 -39.33 13.03
C ASP A 464 7.40 -39.79 11.78
N ASP A 465 7.14 -38.86 10.85
CA ASP A 465 6.36 -39.06 9.62
C ASP A 465 7.03 -38.38 8.40
N PRO A 466 7.79 -39.14 7.59
CA PRO A 466 8.42 -38.61 6.38
C PRO A 466 7.43 -38.06 5.33
N GLU A 467 6.14 -38.41 5.37
CA GLU A 467 5.13 -37.84 4.46
C GLU A 467 4.90 -36.34 4.71
N SER A 468 5.24 -35.84 5.90
CA SER A 468 5.11 -34.44 6.30
C SER A 468 6.25 -33.52 5.78
N THR A 469 7.16 -34.05 4.96
CA THR A 469 8.25 -33.27 4.32
C THR A 469 7.79 -31.97 3.62
N PRO A 470 6.64 -31.91 2.92
CA PRO A 470 6.14 -30.67 2.32
C PRO A 470 5.90 -29.54 3.34
N GLN A 471 5.50 -29.88 4.57
CA GLN A 471 5.25 -28.90 5.63
C GLN A 471 6.56 -28.26 6.10
N LEU A 472 7.62 -29.06 6.25
CA LEU A 472 8.96 -28.56 6.56
C LEU A 472 9.50 -27.64 5.46
N ALA A 473 9.34 -28.03 4.20
CA ALA A 473 9.76 -27.21 3.06
C ALA A 473 9.05 -25.83 3.06
N ALA A 474 7.74 -25.81 3.29
CA ALA A 474 6.97 -24.57 3.39
C ALA A 474 7.41 -23.70 4.59
N ALA A 475 7.66 -24.30 5.76
CA ALA A 475 8.13 -23.58 6.94
C ALA A 475 9.51 -22.92 6.71
N LEU A 476 10.42 -23.62 6.02
CA LEU A 476 11.74 -23.10 5.65
C LEU A 476 11.66 -21.92 4.66
N GLU A 477 10.74 -21.95 3.70
CA GLU A 477 10.49 -20.79 2.82
C GLU A 477 10.01 -19.57 3.63
N GLN A 478 9.09 -19.79 4.57
CA GLN A 478 8.61 -18.70 5.44
C GLN A 478 9.75 -18.13 6.29
N LEU A 479 10.61 -18.98 6.85
CA LEU A 479 11.80 -18.54 7.58
C LEU A 479 12.72 -17.68 6.70
N SER A 480 13.00 -18.10 5.46
CA SER A 480 13.82 -17.32 4.52
C SER A 480 13.26 -15.91 4.32
N LEU A 481 11.94 -15.78 4.12
CA LEU A 481 11.29 -14.47 3.99
C LEU A 481 11.43 -13.60 5.24
N ARG A 482 11.41 -14.19 6.45
CA ARG A 482 11.64 -13.45 7.71
C ARG A 482 13.09 -13.03 7.87
N CYS A 483 14.03 -13.89 7.50
CA CYS A 483 15.46 -13.57 7.52
C CYS A 483 15.78 -12.36 6.64
N VAL A 484 15.17 -12.27 5.45
CA VAL A 484 15.29 -11.11 4.56
C VAL A 484 14.76 -9.84 5.24
N ALA A 485 13.61 -9.91 5.91
CA ALA A 485 12.98 -8.76 6.54
C ALA A 485 13.81 -8.13 7.68
N VAL A 486 14.71 -8.89 8.31
CA VAL A 486 15.67 -8.38 9.32
C VAL A 486 17.08 -8.14 8.77
N GLY A 487 17.32 -8.34 7.48
CA GLY A 487 18.65 -8.20 6.87
C GLY A 487 19.62 -9.37 7.11
N ARG A 488 19.14 -10.51 7.62
CA ARG A 488 19.91 -11.75 7.80
C ARG A 488 19.98 -12.55 6.49
N ARG A 489 20.73 -12.03 5.51
CA ARG A 489 20.69 -12.53 4.12
C ARG A 489 21.26 -13.95 3.96
N GLU A 490 22.34 -14.30 4.67
CA GLU A 490 22.92 -15.66 4.64
C GLU A 490 21.96 -16.71 5.21
N ASP A 491 21.34 -16.44 6.36
CA ASP A 491 20.33 -17.36 6.93
C ASP A 491 19.12 -17.53 6.00
N ALA A 492 18.80 -16.48 5.21
CA ALA A 492 17.74 -16.58 4.21
C ALA A 492 18.13 -17.51 3.06
N VAL A 493 19.38 -17.47 2.60
CA VAL A 493 19.94 -18.38 1.59
C VAL A 493 19.92 -19.82 2.09
N GLU A 494 20.35 -20.05 3.33
CA GLU A 494 20.34 -21.38 3.93
C GLU A 494 18.93 -21.97 3.99
N ALA A 495 17.96 -21.21 4.54
CA ALA A 495 16.59 -21.68 4.70
C ALA A 495 15.92 -22.03 3.35
N VAL A 496 16.01 -21.14 2.35
CA VAL A 496 15.42 -21.42 1.02
C VAL A 496 16.21 -22.48 0.24
N GLY A 497 17.52 -22.61 0.48
CA GLY A 497 18.35 -23.69 -0.06
C GLY A 497 17.87 -25.06 0.39
N ARG A 498 17.65 -25.21 1.70
CA ARG A 498 17.07 -26.42 2.30
C ARG A 498 15.66 -26.70 1.75
N ALA A 499 14.79 -25.69 1.68
CA ALA A 499 13.45 -25.84 1.11
C ALA A 499 13.48 -26.32 -0.35
N THR A 500 14.37 -25.73 -1.16
CA THR A 500 14.54 -26.09 -2.59
C THR A 500 14.97 -27.54 -2.75
N ALA A 501 15.89 -28.04 -1.92
CA ALA A 501 16.31 -29.43 -1.94
C ALA A 501 15.15 -30.39 -1.61
N LEU A 502 14.36 -30.09 -0.58
CA LEU A 502 13.18 -30.88 -0.22
C LEU A 502 12.13 -30.89 -1.35
N TYR A 503 11.82 -29.73 -1.94
CA TYR A 503 10.90 -29.66 -3.07
C TYR A 503 11.43 -30.37 -4.31
N GLN A 504 12.74 -30.41 -4.53
CA GLN A 504 13.35 -31.18 -5.61
C GLN A 504 13.07 -32.68 -5.44
N GLU A 505 13.30 -33.22 -4.24
CA GLU A 505 13.01 -34.64 -3.92
C GLU A 505 11.52 -34.97 -4.01
N LEU A 506 10.67 -34.07 -3.51
CA LEU A 506 9.21 -34.20 -3.61
C LEU A 506 8.74 -34.17 -5.06
N SER A 507 9.27 -33.26 -5.88
CA SER A 507 8.95 -33.16 -7.29
C SER A 507 9.46 -34.36 -8.10
N ALA A 508 10.55 -35.00 -7.70
CA ALA A 508 11.04 -36.22 -8.35
C ALA A 508 10.08 -37.41 -8.10
N ARG A 509 9.52 -37.52 -6.89
CA ARG A 509 8.55 -38.58 -6.53
C ARG A 509 7.14 -38.32 -7.06
N SER A 510 6.68 -37.07 -6.94
CA SER A 510 5.31 -36.66 -7.27
C SER A 510 5.29 -35.36 -8.08
N PRO A 511 5.72 -35.37 -9.35
CA PRO A 511 5.83 -34.16 -10.16
C PRO A 511 4.51 -33.38 -10.29
N GLY A 512 3.37 -34.08 -10.34
CA GLY A 512 2.06 -33.45 -10.48
C GLY A 512 1.63 -32.59 -9.28
N LEU A 513 2.25 -32.78 -8.12
CA LEU A 513 1.95 -32.02 -6.89
C LEU A 513 2.97 -30.91 -6.63
N PHE A 514 4.27 -31.17 -6.84
CA PHE A 514 5.33 -30.31 -6.29
C PHE A 514 6.20 -29.60 -7.33
N ARG A 515 5.95 -29.77 -8.64
CA ARG A 515 6.77 -29.12 -9.68
C ARG A 515 6.71 -27.59 -9.60
N LEU A 516 5.54 -27.04 -9.28
CA LEU A 516 5.34 -25.60 -9.10
C LEU A 516 6.11 -25.08 -7.88
N ASP A 517 6.06 -25.80 -6.76
CA ASP A 517 6.74 -25.39 -5.52
C ASP A 517 8.26 -25.45 -5.70
N PHE A 518 8.78 -26.49 -6.35
CA PHE A 518 10.19 -26.57 -6.72
C PHE A 518 10.64 -25.40 -7.61
N ALA A 519 9.84 -25.05 -8.62
CA ALA A 519 10.15 -23.92 -9.49
C ALA A 519 10.17 -22.57 -8.73
N LYS A 520 9.23 -22.38 -7.80
CA LYS A 520 9.14 -21.19 -6.93
C LYS A 520 10.32 -21.10 -5.97
N ALA A 521 10.63 -22.19 -5.25
CA ALA A 521 11.73 -22.25 -4.30
C ALA A 521 13.08 -22.00 -4.99
N GLY A 522 13.30 -22.66 -6.14
CA GLY A 522 14.51 -22.47 -6.95
C GLY A 522 14.70 -21.03 -7.44
N HIS A 523 13.64 -20.38 -7.91
CA HIS A 523 13.70 -18.96 -8.28
C HIS A 523 14.09 -18.07 -7.09
N GLN A 524 13.47 -18.29 -5.93
CA GLN A 524 13.77 -17.54 -4.72
C GLN A 524 15.23 -17.74 -4.28
N LEU A 525 15.73 -18.98 -4.30
CA LEU A 525 17.11 -19.30 -3.99
C LEU A 525 18.10 -18.58 -4.92
N ALA A 526 17.83 -18.55 -6.24
CA ALA A 526 18.68 -17.82 -7.19
C ALA A 526 18.76 -16.32 -6.85
N VAL A 527 17.63 -15.69 -6.53
CA VAL A 527 17.60 -14.28 -6.12
C VAL A 527 18.36 -14.06 -4.81
N ARG A 528 18.21 -14.94 -3.81
CA ARG A 528 18.92 -14.80 -2.53
C ARG A 528 20.42 -14.99 -2.65
N LEU A 529 20.87 -15.96 -3.44
CA LEU A 529 22.29 -16.16 -3.74
C LEU A 529 22.88 -14.93 -4.43
N PHE A 530 22.12 -14.30 -5.33
CA PHE A 530 22.52 -13.05 -5.96
C PHE A 530 22.60 -11.89 -4.95
N ASP A 531 21.62 -11.74 -4.05
CA ASP A 531 21.58 -10.69 -3.02
C ASP A 531 22.79 -10.72 -2.06
N VAL A 532 23.44 -11.88 -1.90
CA VAL A 532 24.68 -12.07 -1.10
C VAL A 532 25.96 -12.11 -1.93
N GLY A 533 25.87 -11.93 -3.25
CA GLY A 533 27.04 -11.91 -4.15
C GLY A 533 27.58 -13.29 -4.55
N ARG A 534 26.87 -14.39 -4.26
CA ARG A 534 27.21 -15.76 -4.69
C ARG A 534 26.74 -16.02 -6.13
N VAL A 535 27.25 -15.20 -7.05
CA VAL A 535 26.75 -15.05 -8.42
C VAL A 535 26.82 -16.36 -9.22
N SER A 536 27.89 -17.15 -9.07
CA SER A 536 28.04 -18.43 -9.79
C SER A 536 26.94 -19.43 -9.41
N GLU A 537 26.70 -19.61 -8.11
CA GLU A 537 25.66 -20.51 -7.61
C GLU A 537 24.26 -20.02 -7.96
N ALA A 538 24.05 -18.70 -7.90
CA ALA A 538 22.79 -18.07 -8.31
C ALA A 538 22.43 -18.43 -9.76
N SER A 539 23.43 -18.43 -10.66
CA SER A 539 23.25 -18.77 -12.08
C SER A 539 22.86 -20.24 -12.31
N GLU A 540 23.55 -21.17 -11.65
CA GLU A 540 23.24 -22.59 -11.74
C GLU A 540 21.82 -22.90 -11.24
N VAL A 541 21.42 -22.29 -10.12
CA VAL A 541 20.07 -22.43 -9.57
C VAL A 541 19.05 -21.78 -10.49
N ALA A 542 19.35 -20.60 -11.06
CA ALA A 542 18.50 -19.91 -12.02
C ALA A 542 18.19 -20.78 -13.25
N GLY A 543 19.19 -21.42 -13.87
CA GLY A 543 18.98 -22.31 -15.02
C GLY A 543 18.07 -23.52 -14.70
N ARG A 544 18.24 -24.12 -13.51
CA ARG A 544 17.35 -25.18 -13.02
C ARG A 544 15.93 -24.67 -12.78
N ALA A 545 15.78 -23.48 -12.20
CA ALA A 545 14.48 -22.86 -11.97
C ALA A 545 13.74 -22.56 -13.29
N VAL A 546 14.43 -22.04 -14.31
CA VAL A 546 13.87 -21.83 -15.66
C VAL A 546 13.34 -23.13 -16.24
N THR A 547 14.14 -24.20 -16.17
CA THR A 547 13.74 -25.53 -16.66
C THR A 547 12.49 -26.05 -15.92
N ALA A 548 12.45 -25.88 -14.60
CA ALA A 548 11.28 -26.26 -13.79
C ALA A 548 10.03 -25.46 -14.16
N TRP A 549 10.16 -24.13 -14.29
CA TRP A 549 9.04 -23.27 -14.68
C TRP A 549 8.53 -23.56 -16.09
N ARG A 550 9.41 -23.86 -17.05
CA ARG A 550 9.02 -24.26 -18.41
C ARG A 550 8.17 -25.54 -18.37
N ALA A 551 8.61 -26.54 -17.62
CA ALA A 551 7.85 -27.78 -17.44
C ALA A 551 6.50 -27.59 -16.69
N VAL A 552 6.37 -26.56 -15.85
CA VAL A 552 5.09 -26.17 -15.25
C VAL A 552 4.17 -25.57 -16.32
N ALA A 553 4.65 -24.57 -17.06
CA ALA A 553 3.86 -23.87 -18.08
C ALA A 553 3.40 -24.80 -19.22
N GLU A 554 4.26 -25.73 -19.66
CA GLU A 554 3.92 -26.75 -20.66
C GLU A 554 2.84 -27.71 -20.16
N SER A 555 2.82 -28.03 -18.85
CA SER A 555 1.84 -28.94 -18.27
C SER A 555 0.48 -28.29 -17.98
N ASP A 556 0.47 -26.98 -17.71
CA ASP A 556 -0.72 -26.20 -17.44
C ASP A 556 -0.54 -24.75 -17.92
N PRO A 557 -1.12 -24.41 -19.09
CA PRO A 557 -0.98 -23.09 -19.70
C PRO A 557 -1.44 -21.92 -18.81
N ARG A 558 -2.20 -22.17 -17.73
CA ARG A 558 -2.59 -21.13 -16.77
C ARG A 558 -1.39 -20.48 -16.07
N TYR A 559 -0.24 -21.16 -16.01
CA TYR A 559 0.99 -20.64 -15.40
C TYR A 559 1.90 -19.90 -16.38
N GLU A 560 1.57 -19.83 -17.68
CA GLU A 560 2.38 -19.09 -18.67
C GLU A 560 2.64 -17.62 -18.28
N PRO A 561 1.67 -16.86 -17.72
CA PRO A 561 1.95 -15.49 -17.28
C PRO A 561 2.89 -15.40 -16.07
N GLU A 562 2.83 -16.38 -15.17
CA GLU A 562 3.74 -16.44 -14.03
C GLU A 562 5.14 -16.84 -14.49
N PHE A 563 5.24 -17.82 -15.39
CA PHE A 563 6.48 -18.23 -16.03
C PHE A 563 7.19 -17.05 -16.71
N ALA A 564 6.49 -16.28 -17.55
CA ALA A 564 7.10 -15.15 -18.25
C ALA A 564 7.65 -14.08 -17.29
N ARG A 565 6.93 -13.78 -16.19
CA ARG A 565 7.43 -12.86 -15.15
C ARG A 565 8.64 -13.40 -14.41
N MET A 566 8.69 -14.71 -14.16
CA MET A 566 9.84 -15.35 -13.51
C MET A 566 11.07 -15.36 -14.43
N LEU A 567 10.90 -15.61 -15.73
CA LEU A 567 11.96 -15.50 -16.73
C LEU A 567 12.60 -14.10 -16.70
N ALA A 568 11.80 -13.03 -16.76
CA ALA A 568 12.31 -11.66 -16.73
C ALA A 568 13.14 -11.36 -15.46
N ARG A 569 12.71 -11.89 -14.30
CA ARG A 569 13.45 -11.74 -13.04
C ARG A 569 14.74 -12.57 -13.01
N ILE A 570 14.71 -13.79 -13.53
CA ILE A 570 15.87 -14.67 -13.62
C ILE A 570 16.92 -14.10 -14.58
N GLY A 571 16.50 -13.53 -15.71
CA GLY A 571 17.40 -12.84 -16.64
C GLY A 571 18.25 -11.74 -15.98
N MET A 572 17.70 -11.05 -14.97
CA MET A 572 18.45 -10.06 -14.18
C MET A 572 19.58 -10.68 -13.34
N VAL A 573 19.37 -11.89 -12.79
CA VAL A 573 20.37 -12.64 -12.02
C VAL A 573 21.48 -13.15 -12.94
N LEU A 574 21.13 -13.63 -14.14
CA LEU A 574 22.08 -14.18 -15.12
C LEU A 574 23.01 -13.10 -15.70
N ARG A 575 22.49 -11.88 -15.91
CA ARG A 575 23.23 -10.72 -16.45
C ARG A 575 24.58 -10.48 -15.77
N THR A 576 24.61 -10.61 -14.44
CA THR A 576 25.76 -10.23 -13.61
C THR A 576 26.89 -11.25 -13.54
N ASN A 577 26.74 -12.42 -14.20
CA ASN A 577 27.74 -13.50 -14.19
C ASN A 577 28.50 -13.67 -15.52
N ASP A 578 28.52 -12.65 -16.37
CA ASP A 578 29.05 -12.74 -17.75
C ASP A 578 28.35 -13.80 -18.65
N MET A 579 27.28 -14.43 -18.15
CA MET A 579 26.35 -15.30 -18.88
C MET A 579 25.30 -14.46 -19.62
N ARG A 580 25.80 -13.53 -20.45
CA ARG A 580 24.97 -12.53 -21.14
C ARG A 580 24.07 -13.18 -22.18
N ASP A 581 24.56 -14.21 -22.85
CA ASP A 581 23.81 -14.91 -23.89
C ASP A 581 22.63 -15.68 -23.27
N GLU A 582 22.83 -16.40 -22.16
CA GLU A 582 21.72 -17.08 -21.46
C GLU A 582 20.71 -16.08 -20.88
N ALA A 583 21.18 -14.93 -20.38
CA ALA A 583 20.30 -13.86 -19.91
C ALA A 583 19.43 -13.30 -21.04
N VAL A 584 20.03 -13.08 -22.23
CA VAL A 584 19.31 -12.63 -23.44
C VAL A 584 18.27 -13.67 -23.86
N GLU A 585 18.63 -14.96 -23.93
CA GLU A 585 17.70 -16.04 -24.30
C GLU A 585 16.48 -16.10 -23.38
N VAL A 586 16.70 -16.05 -22.05
CA VAL A 586 15.64 -16.11 -21.04
C VAL A 586 14.69 -14.91 -21.16
N VAL A 587 15.22 -13.71 -21.39
CA VAL A 587 14.37 -12.51 -21.54
C VAL A 587 13.67 -12.48 -22.90
N GLU A 588 14.30 -12.95 -23.98
CA GLU A 588 13.66 -13.10 -25.29
C GLU A 588 12.48 -14.09 -25.22
N GLU A 589 12.63 -15.22 -24.52
CA GLU A 589 11.54 -16.18 -24.26
C GLU A 589 10.38 -15.51 -23.49
N SER A 590 10.70 -14.73 -22.44
CA SER A 590 9.70 -13.95 -21.69
C SER A 590 8.91 -13.01 -22.61
N ILE A 591 9.60 -12.26 -23.47
CA ILE A 591 8.98 -11.31 -24.42
C ILE A 591 8.07 -12.07 -25.41
N VAL A 592 8.50 -13.22 -25.93
CA VAL A 592 7.68 -14.03 -26.86
C VAL A 592 6.38 -14.48 -26.20
N VAL A 593 6.45 -15.00 -24.97
CA VAL A 593 5.25 -15.43 -24.21
C VAL A 593 4.34 -14.23 -23.94
N LEU A 594 4.90 -13.11 -23.48
CA LEU A 594 4.14 -11.90 -23.15
C LEU A 594 3.47 -11.27 -24.38
N ARG A 595 4.13 -11.25 -25.54
CA ARG A 595 3.52 -10.78 -26.80
C ARG A 595 2.30 -11.62 -27.18
N ARG A 596 2.38 -12.95 -27.02
CA ARG A 596 1.23 -13.85 -27.26
C ARG A 596 0.08 -13.57 -26.28
N LEU A 597 0.39 -13.34 -25.00
CA LEU A 597 -0.62 -13.01 -23.98
C LEU A 597 -1.27 -11.64 -24.22
N VAL A 598 -0.48 -10.64 -24.62
CA VAL A 598 -0.97 -9.29 -25.00
C VAL A 598 -1.92 -9.35 -26.19
N ALA A 599 -1.68 -10.23 -27.18
CA ALA A 599 -2.59 -10.39 -28.31
C ALA A 599 -4.02 -10.84 -27.90
N VAL A 600 -4.15 -11.56 -26.79
CA VAL A 600 -5.45 -12.03 -26.24
C VAL A 600 -6.03 -11.03 -25.24
N ASN A 601 -5.20 -10.44 -24.38
CA ASN A 601 -5.61 -9.50 -23.34
C ASN A 601 -4.58 -8.37 -23.17
N PRO A 602 -4.62 -7.32 -24.02
CA PRO A 602 -3.60 -6.28 -24.01
C PRO A 602 -3.46 -5.62 -22.65
N ARG A 603 -4.57 -5.13 -22.08
CA ARG A 603 -4.58 -4.41 -20.81
C ARG A 603 -4.06 -5.23 -19.62
N GLY A 604 -4.19 -6.55 -19.67
CA GLY A 604 -3.75 -7.43 -18.59
C GLY A 604 -2.23 -7.65 -18.56
N PHE A 605 -1.56 -7.55 -19.70
CA PHE A 605 -0.17 -8.02 -19.85
C PHE A 605 0.80 -7.00 -20.45
N GLU A 606 0.31 -5.88 -20.99
CA GLU A 606 1.15 -4.77 -21.46
C GLU A 606 2.13 -4.24 -20.41
N PRO A 607 1.77 -4.11 -19.11
CA PRO A 607 2.72 -3.69 -18.08
C PRO A 607 3.90 -4.67 -17.92
N ASP A 608 3.62 -5.97 -17.94
CA ASP A 608 4.64 -7.02 -17.83
C ASP A 608 5.52 -7.06 -19.09
N LEU A 609 4.91 -6.94 -20.27
CA LEU A 609 5.64 -6.87 -21.54
C LEU A 609 6.60 -5.68 -21.57
N ALA A 610 6.15 -4.50 -21.15
CA ALA A 610 7.01 -3.31 -21.13
C ALA A 610 8.22 -3.47 -20.20
N VAL A 611 8.06 -4.14 -19.04
CA VAL A 611 9.18 -4.44 -18.14
C VAL A 611 10.17 -5.39 -18.82
N ALA A 612 9.68 -6.48 -19.42
CA ALA A 612 10.52 -7.45 -20.12
C ALA A 612 11.28 -6.82 -21.30
N LEU A 613 10.65 -5.93 -22.06
CA LEU A 613 11.27 -5.20 -23.17
C LEU A 613 12.41 -4.27 -22.70
N VAL A 614 12.22 -3.53 -21.60
CA VAL A 614 13.28 -2.69 -21.01
C VAL A 614 14.46 -3.55 -20.53
N SER A 615 14.18 -4.66 -19.83
CA SER A 615 15.21 -5.59 -19.39
C SER A 615 15.97 -6.21 -20.57
N GLY A 616 15.28 -6.62 -21.63
CA GLY A 616 15.89 -7.19 -22.83
C GLY A 616 16.73 -6.15 -23.59
N SER A 617 16.25 -4.91 -23.66
CA SER A 617 16.99 -3.81 -24.26
C SER A 617 18.31 -3.54 -23.53
N ALA A 618 18.30 -3.51 -22.19
CA ALA A 618 19.52 -3.35 -21.39
C ALA A 618 20.53 -4.50 -21.64
N LEU A 619 20.06 -5.74 -21.68
CA LEU A 619 20.91 -6.92 -21.96
C LEU A 619 21.53 -6.87 -23.35
N LEU A 620 20.76 -6.50 -24.37
CA LEU A 620 21.25 -6.41 -25.74
C LEU A 620 22.29 -5.30 -25.94
N LEU A 621 22.23 -4.21 -25.17
CA LEU A 621 23.30 -3.20 -25.15
C LEU A 621 24.61 -3.79 -24.62
N GLU A 622 24.55 -4.58 -23.54
CA GLU A 622 25.72 -5.20 -22.92
C GLU A 622 26.37 -6.29 -23.81
N SER A 623 25.59 -6.86 -24.74
CA SER A 623 26.06 -7.81 -25.76
C SER A 623 26.38 -7.15 -27.12
N ASP A 624 26.54 -5.83 -27.16
CA ASP A 624 26.87 -5.04 -28.37
C ASP A 624 25.85 -5.17 -29.54
N ARG A 625 24.61 -5.62 -29.23
CA ARG A 625 23.48 -5.75 -30.18
C ARG A 625 22.60 -4.51 -30.14
N ARG A 626 23.21 -3.34 -30.31
CA ARG A 626 22.56 -2.04 -30.05
C ARG A 626 21.31 -1.76 -30.89
N ALA A 627 21.32 -2.14 -32.18
CA ALA A 627 20.15 -1.96 -33.04
C ALA A 627 18.92 -2.72 -32.52
N ASP A 628 19.12 -3.93 -31.98
CA ASP A 628 18.04 -4.71 -31.39
C ASP A 628 17.58 -4.11 -30.05
N ALA A 629 18.53 -3.62 -29.25
CA ALA A 629 18.24 -2.94 -27.99
C ALA A 629 17.35 -1.70 -28.19
N VAL A 630 17.67 -0.86 -29.20
CA VAL A 630 16.87 0.31 -29.54
C VAL A 630 15.45 -0.10 -29.95
N ARG A 631 15.29 -1.14 -30.78
CA ARG A 631 13.96 -1.64 -31.17
C ARG A 631 13.12 -2.05 -29.96
N LEU A 632 13.70 -2.76 -28.99
CA LEU A 632 12.97 -3.15 -27.77
C LEU A 632 12.62 -1.94 -26.90
N ALA A 633 13.51 -0.95 -26.79
CA ALA A 633 13.24 0.29 -26.05
C ALA A 633 12.10 1.11 -26.68
N GLU A 634 12.10 1.23 -28.01
CA GLU A 634 11.01 1.90 -28.76
C GLU A 634 9.67 1.19 -28.59
N GLU A 635 9.66 -0.16 -28.64
CA GLU A 635 8.46 -0.94 -28.38
C GLU A 635 7.97 -0.75 -26.94
N ALA A 636 8.86 -0.73 -25.95
CA ALA A 636 8.50 -0.47 -24.55
C ALA A 636 7.84 0.91 -24.39
N VAL A 637 8.40 1.94 -25.03
CA VAL A 637 7.81 3.29 -25.07
C VAL A 637 6.44 3.26 -25.75
N ALA A 638 6.28 2.56 -26.87
CA ALA A 638 4.99 2.46 -27.57
C ALA A 638 3.91 1.73 -26.73
N VAL A 639 4.28 0.68 -26.00
CA VAL A 639 3.39 -0.02 -25.06
C VAL A 639 2.99 0.92 -23.91
N ARG A 640 3.95 1.60 -23.29
CA ARG A 640 3.67 2.52 -22.18
C ARG A 640 2.90 3.76 -22.61
N ARG A 641 3.11 4.26 -23.82
CA ARG A 641 2.38 5.41 -24.38
C ARG A 641 0.90 5.11 -24.54
N ARG A 642 0.56 3.92 -25.05
CA ARG A 642 -0.84 3.44 -25.15
C ARG A 642 -1.49 3.30 -23.77
N ALA A 643 -0.77 2.77 -22.78
CA ALA A 643 -1.27 2.69 -21.40
C ALA A 643 -1.51 4.09 -20.79
N ALA A 644 -0.61 5.04 -21.06
CA ALA A 644 -0.68 6.41 -20.58
C ALA A 644 -1.80 7.26 -21.21
N GLU A 645 -2.48 6.80 -22.27
CA GLU A 645 -3.70 7.44 -22.81
C GLU A 645 -4.82 7.54 -21.76
N SER A 646 -4.78 6.68 -20.72
CA SER A 646 -5.67 6.72 -19.57
C SER A 646 -5.52 7.97 -18.70
N GLY A 647 -4.35 8.62 -18.75
CA GLY A 647 -3.97 9.80 -17.96
C GLY A 647 -3.63 9.51 -16.48
N LEU A 648 -3.44 8.24 -16.09
CA LEU A 648 -3.08 7.90 -14.71
C LEU A 648 -1.60 8.27 -14.40
N PRO A 649 -1.29 8.86 -13.23
CA PRO A 649 0.08 9.27 -12.89
C PRO A 649 1.11 8.14 -12.96
N ASP A 650 0.75 6.94 -12.50
CA ASP A 650 1.65 5.78 -12.49
C ASP A 650 1.99 5.32 -13.92
N ASP A 651 1.05 5.42 -14.86
CA ASP A 651 1.28 5.11 -16.27
C ASP A 651 2.22 6.15 -16.93
N LEU A 652 2.08 7.42 -16.56
CA LEU A 652 2.98 8.50 -17.01
C LEU A 652 4.40 8.31 -16.46
N ALA A 653 4.54 7.91 -15.20
CA ALA A 653 5.85 7.62 -14.61
C ALA A 653 6.51 6.39 -15.27
N ALA A 654 5.72 5.35 -15.56
CA ALA A 654 6.21 4.18 -16.26
C ALA A 654 6.62 4.49 -17.72
N LEU A 655 5.90 5.38 -18.42
CA LEU A 655 6.30 5.90 -19.72
C LEU A 655 7.61 6.70 -19.62
N ALA A 656 7.72 7.60 -18.65
CA ALA A 656 8.93 8.39 -18.45
C ALA A 656 10.16 7.50 -18.14
N ALA A 657 9.99 6.43 -17.36
CA ALA A 657 11.04 5.45 -17.12
C ALA A 657 11.48 4.73 -18.42
N ALA A 658 10.53 4.34 -19.28
CA ALA A 658 10.85 3.74 -20.58
C ALA A 658 11.55 4.73 -21.53
N LEU A 659 11.14 6.01 -21.51
CA LEU A 659 11.81 7.08 -22.27
C LEU A 659 13.24 7.30 -21.77
N CYS A 660 13.47 7.38 -20.46
CA CYS A 660 14.83 7.47 -19.89
C CYS A 660 15.71 6.28 -20.29
N HIS A 661 15.14 5.08 -20.40
CA HIS A 661 15.86 3.91 -20.92
C HIS A 661 16.18 4.05 -22.41
N LEU A 662 15.28 4.61 -23.22
CA LEU A 662 15.58 4.92 -24.63
C LEU A 662 16.71 5.97 -24.77
N VAL A 663 16.79 6.94 -23.86
CA VAL A 663 17.88 7.95 -23.82
C VAL A 663 19.25 7.31 -23.66
N THR A 664 19.38 6.28 -22.82
CA THR A 664 20.66 5.58 -22.63
C THR A 664 20.95 4.58 -23.76
N THR A 665 19.91 4.07 -24.41
CA THR A 665 20.02 3.02 -25.43
C THR A 665 20.30 3.58 -26.82
N SER A 666 19.66 4.67 -27.22
CA SER A 666 19.81 5.26 -28.56
C SER A 666 21.18 5.92 -28.74
N ASP A 667 21.73 5.86 -29.95
CA ASP A 667 22.89 6.64 -30.37
C ASP A 667 22.51 7.94 -31.09
N ARG A 668 21.25 8.07 -31.50
CA ARG A 668 20.77 9.22 -32.25
C ARG A 668 20.44 10.34 -31.29
N PHE A 669 21.21 11.43 -31.37
CA PHE A 669 21.04 12.58 -30.49
C PHE A 669 19.61 13.11 -30.46
N ASP A 670 18.97 13.29 -31.62
CA ASP A 670 17.60 13.83 -31.71
C ASP A 670 16.59 12.94 -30.96
N ASP A 671 16.72 11.61 -31.09
CA ASP A 671 15.83 10.66 -30.41
C ASP A 671 16.06 10.69 -28.89
N ARG A 672 17.32 10.78 -28.45
CA ARG A 672 17.69 10.91 -27.02
C ARG A 672 17.17 12.21 -26.42
N LEU A 673 17.37 13.34 -27.12
CA LEU A 673 16.93 14.65 -26.65
C LEU A 673 15.40 14.70 -26.54
N ALA A 674 14.69 14.26 -27.59
CA ALA A 674 13.24 14.21 -27.58
C ALA A 674 12.69 13.34 -26.45
N ALA A 675 13.27 12.16 -26.24
CA ALA A 675 12.85 11.26 -25.15
C ALA A 675 13.12 11.86 -23.75
N ALA A 676 14.27 12.51 -23.56
CA ALA A 676 14.61 13.15 -22.29
C ALA A 676 13.69 14.34 -21.99
N GLU A 677 13.42 15.19 -22.99
CA GLU A 677 12.49 16.31 -22.86
C GLU A 677 11.06 15.84 -22.59
N GLU A 678 10.57 14.82 -23.30
CA GLU A 678 9.25 14.23 -23.08
C GLU A 678 9.14 13.68 -21.64
N ALA A 679 10.14 12.92 -21.18
CA ALA A 679 10.16 12.38 -19.81
C ALA A 679 10.09 13.49 -18.74
N VAL A 680 10.87 14.56 -18.91
CA VAL A 680 10.83 15.71 -17.99
C VAL A 680 9.47 16.41 -18.05
N VAL A 681 8.88 16.62 -19.23
CA VAL A 681 7.56 17.27 -19.37
C VAL A 681 6.46 16.46 -18.70
N LEU A 682 6.46 15.13 -18.88
CA LEU A 682 5.50 14.23 -18.26
C LEU A 682 5.58 14.29 -16.72
N LEU A 683 6.81 14.29 -16.19
CA LEU A 683 7.05 14.21 -14.75
C LEU A 683 6.99 15.58 -14.04
N ARG A 684 7.30 16.69 -14.73
CA ARG A 684 7.27 18.04 -14.14
C ARG A 684 5.86 18.46 -13.69
N ARG A 685 4.82 17.86 -14.28
CA ARG A 685 3.41 18.04 -13.89
C ARG A 685 3.01 17.21 -12.67
N SER A 686 3.84 16.25 -12.24
CA SER A 686 3.57 15.37 -11.11
C SER A 686 4.31 15.80 -9.85
N SER A 687 3.56 16.00 -8.76
CA SER A 687 4.15 16.20 -7.43
C SER A 687 4.56 14.89 -6.73
N VAL A 688 4.19 13.73 -7.30
CA VAL A 688 4.40 12.41 -6.69
C VAL A 688 5.74 11.82 -7.16
N HIS A 689 6.05 11.96 -8.45
CA HIS A 689 7.21 11.32 -9.09
C HIS A 689 8.44 12.23 -9.11
N ARG A 690 8.78 12.81 -7.95
CA ARG A 690 9.89 13.77 -7.82
C ARG A 690 11.25 13.11 -8.00
N VAL A 691 11.38 11.84 -7.58
CA VAL A 691 12.59 11.04 -7.77
C VAL A 691 12.78 10.70 -9.24
N GLU A 692 11.72 10.25 -9.92
CA GLU A 692 11.76 9.97 -11.35
C GLU A 692 12.07 11.24 -12.15
N LEU A 693 11.54 12.40 -11.72
CA LEU A 693 11.86 13.68 -12.34
C LEU A 693 13.34 14.02 -12.21
N VAL A 694 13.95 13.76 -11.05
CA VAL A 694 15.40 13.93 -10.86
C VAL A 694 16.16 13.03 -11.83
N VAL A 695 15.80 11.75 -11.93
CA VAL A 695 16.45 10.82 -12.88
C VAL A 695 16.29 11.28 -14.33
N ALA A 696 15.12 11.77 -14.72
CA ALA A 696 14.89 12.30 -16.06
C ALA A 696 15.70 13.58 -16.34
N LEU A 697 15.79 14.49 -15.35
CA LEU A 697 16.62 15.69 -15.45
C LEU A 697 18.11 15.37 -15.52
N THR A 698 18.58 14.34 -14.80
CA THR A 698 19.98 13.90 -14.93
C THR A 698 20.27 13.34 -16.32
N SER A 699 19.34 12.55 -16.89
CA SER A 699 19.48 12.06 -18.27
C SER A 699 19.46 13.19 -19.29
N LEU A 700 18.58 14.18 -19.12
CA LEU A 700 18.53 15.37 -19.97
C LEU A 700 19.82 16.18 -19.89
N ALA A 701 20.36 16.40 -18.68
CA ALA A 701 21.62 17.11 -18.48
C ALA A 701 22.77 16.42 -19.21
N GLY A 702 22.90 15.08 -19.07
CA GLY A 702 23.93 14.30 -19.77
C GLY A 702 23.84 14.40 -21.30
N VAL A 703 22.62 14.34 -21.86
CA VAL A 703 22.40 14.53 -23.31
C VAL A 703 22.81 15.94 -23.75
N LEU A 704 22.45 16.98 -22.99
CA LEU A 704 22.78 18.36 -23.32
C LEU A 704 24.29 18.65 -23.23
N LEU A 705 25.02 18.01 -22.30
CA LEU A 705 26.48 18.13 -22.20
C LEU A 705 27.20 17.54 -23.42
N TYR A 706 26.70 16.42 -23.96
CA TYR A 706 27.26 15.81 -25.16
C TYR A 706 27.21 16.76 -26.37
N ASP A 707 26.15 17.55 -26.49
CA ASP A 707 25.95 18.55 -27.57
C ASP A 707 26.47 19.95 -27.21
N ARG A 708 27.24 20.10 -26.12
CA ARG A 708 27.81 21.38 -25.67
C ARG A 708 26.77 22.47 -25.37
N ARG A 709 25.54 22.08 -24.97
CA ARG A 709 24.48 23.01 -24.52
C ARG A 709 24.60 23.29 -23.02
N ASP A 710 25.78 23.78 -22.62
CA ASP A 710 26.23 23.84 -21.22
C ASP A 710 25.29 24.64 -20.30
N TYR A 711 24.71 25.73 -20.81
CA TYR A 711 23.76 26.56 -20.05
C TYR A 711 22.51 25.77 -19.64
N GLU A 712 21.96 24.99 -20.57
CA GLU A 712 20.74 24.22 -20.34
C GLU A 712 21.03 22.99 -19.47
N ALA A 713 22.21 22.36 -19.65
CA ALA A 713 22.68 21.30 -18.78
C ALA A 713 22.83 21.78 -17.33
N HIS A 714 23.48 22.93 -17.11
CA HIS A 714 23.60 23.52 -15.77
C HIS A 714 22.24 23.84 -15.15
N ARG A 715 21.30 24.36 -15.94
CA ARG A 715 19.93 24.60 -15.46
C ARG A 715 19.24 23.30 -15.01
N ALA A 716 19.41 22.21 -15.76
CA ALA A 716 18.89 20.90 -15.36
C ALA A 716 19.54 20.38 -14.05
N VAL A 717 20.85 20.60 -13.87
CA VAL A 717 21.56 20.31 -12.61
C VAL A 717 21.01 21.13 -11.45
N ASP A 718 20.75 22.42 -11.66
CA ASP A 718 20.15 23.29 -10.63
C ASP A 718 18.75 22.80 -10.22
N ASP A 719 17.92 22.40 -11.20
CA ASP A 719 16.63 21.80 -10.94
C ASP A 719 16.77 20.50 -10.11
N VAL A 720 17.76 19.64 -10.44
CA VAL A 720 18.06 18.41 -9.66
C VAL A 720 18.38 18.75 -8.20
N LEU A 721 19.36 19.62 -7.96
CA LEU A 721 19.78 20.00 -6.61
C LEU A 721 18.63 20.62 -5.80
N LEU A 722 17.83 21.48 -6.43
CA LEU A 722 16.66 22.10 -5.81
C LEU A 722 15.59 21.09 -5.42
N ILE A 723 15.33 20.09 -6.27
CA ILE A 723 14.33 19.04 -6.00
C ILE A 723 14.83 18.16 -4.86
N VAL A 724 16.07 17.67 -4.94
CA VAL A 724 16.68 16.75 -3.98
C VAL A 724 16.75 17.37 -2.58
N GLY A 725 17.15 18.65 -2.48
CA GLY A 725 17.20 19.37 -1.21
C GLY A 725 15.84 19.56 -0.51
N ARG A 726 14.73 19.25 -1.19
CA ARG A 726 13.36 19.33 -0.65
C ARG A 726 12.69 17.97 -0.45
N LEU A 727 13.39 16.86 -0.74
CA LEU A 727 12.83 15.52 -0.57
C LEU A 727 12.76 15.15 0.93
N PRO A 728 11.65 14.54 1.40
CA PRO A 728 11.55 14.09 2.77
C PRO A 728 12.49 12.90 3.04
N ARG A 729 13.05 12.82 4.25
CA ARG A 729 13.99 11.76 4.65
C ARG A 729 13.46 10.34 4.40
N GLN A 730 12.16 10.12 4.56
CA GLN A 730 11.52 8.82 4.31
C GLN A 730 11.64 8.40 2.84
N GLN A 731 11.48 9.35 1.91
CA GLN A 731 11.61 9.08 0.47
C GLN A 731 13.07 8.87 0.10
N LEU A 732 14.00 9.64 0.68
CA LEU A 732 15.43 9.40 0.52
C LEU A 732 15.87 8.03 1.05
N ALA A 733 15.26 7.52 2.12
CA ALA A 733 15.58 6.19 2.65
C ALA A 733 15.18 5.05 1.71
N VAL A 734 14.11 5.23 0.92
CA VAL A 734 13.63 4.23 -0.03
C VAL A 734 14.33 4.36 -1.37
N ASP A 735 14.44 5.59 -1.90
CA ASP A 735 14.88 5.86 -3.27
C ASP A 735 16.35 6.32 -3.37
N GLY A 736 17.02 6.49 -2.23
CA GLY A 736 18.40 6.97 -2.11
C GLY A 736 19.39 6.30 -3.07
N PRO A 737 19.50 4.95 -3.10
CA PRO A 737 20.44 4.25 -3.97
C PRO A 737 20.31 4.64 -5.44
N ARG A 738 19.08 4.63 -5.95
CA ARG A 738 18.77 4.93 -7.36
C ARG A 738 19.05 6.40 -7.69
N LEU A 739 18.64 7.31 -6.80
CA LEU A 739 18.80 8.74 -6.98
C LEU A 739 20.28 9.15 -6.95
N THR A 740 21.03 8.68 -5.96
CA THR A 740 22.44 9.04 -5.82
C THR A 740 23.30 8.44 -6.92
N GLN A 741 22.95 7.24 -7.43
CA GLN A 741 23.65 6.65 -8.55
C GLN A 741 23.54 7.51 -9.82
N ALA A 742 22.34 8.01 -10.14
CA ALA A 742 22.14 8.90 -11.27
C ALA A 742 22.91 10.22 -11.12
N MET A 743 22.95 10.77 -9.90
CA MET A 743 23.71 12.00 -9.60
C MET A 743 25.22 11.80 -9.69
N ILE A 744 25.76 10.66 -9.23
CA ILE A 744 27.20 10.33 -9.35
C ILE A 744 27.58 10.24 -10.83
N THR A 745 26.79 9.52 -11.63
CA THR A 745 27.05 9.39 -13.08
C THR A 745 27.09 10.76 -13.77
N LEU A 746 26.14 11.64 -13.46
CA LEU A 746 26.14 13.01 -14.01
C LEU A 746 27.33 13.84 -13.50
N ALA A 747 27.73 13.70 -12.24
CA ALA A 747 28.90 14.38 -11.70
C ALA A 747 30.19 13.97 -12.42
N ASP A 748 30.33 12.69 -12.75
CA ASP A 748 31.46 12.17 -13.52
C ASP A 748 31.46 12.73 -14.96
N GLU A 749 30.31 12.75 -15.62
CA GLU A 749 30.16 13.34 -16.96
C GLU A 749 30.55 14.82 -16.96
N LEU A 750 30.06 15.59 -15.99
CA LEU A 750 30.44 17.00 -15.80
C LEU A 750 31.95 17.16 -15.56
N SER A 751 32.55 16.29 -14.75
CA SER A 751 34.00 16.34 -14.50
C SER A 751 34.80 16.07 -15.78
N ALA A 752 34.39 15.08 -16.57
CA ALA A 752 35.03 14.70 -17.82
C ALA A 752 35.00 15.83 -18.87
N VAL A 753 33.90 16.60 -18.93
CA VAL A 753 33.79 17.78 -19.81
C VAL A 753 34.34 19.08 -19.17
N ARG A 754 34.97 19.01 -17.99
CA ARG A 754 35.62 20.11 -17.24
C ARG A 754 34.67 21.12 -16.59
N HIS A 755 33.43 20.73 -16.31
CA HIS A 755 32.44 21.51 -15.55
C HIS A 755 32.53 21.21 -14.04
N HIS A 756 33.73 21.37 -13.48
CA HIS A 756 34.08 20.88 -12.14
C HIS A 756 33.24 21.47 -11.00
N GLY A 757 32.79 22.73 -11.11
CA GLY A 757 31.97 23.36 -10.06
C GLY A 757 30.66 22.62 -9.81
N LYS A 758 29.91 22.32 -10.88
CA LYS A 758 28.65 21.57 -10.80
C LYS A 758 28.85 20.09 -10.45
N ALA A 759 29.96 19.50 -10.91
CA ALA A 759 30.33 18.15 -10.52
C ALA A 759 30.52 18.02 -9.00
N VAL A 760 31.22 18.98 -8.38
CA VAL A 760 31.45 18.99 -6.93
C VAL A 760 30.13 19.21 -6.16
N GLU A 761 29.28 20.16 -6.58
CA GLU A 761 27.97 20.40 -5.92
C GLU A 761 27.11 19.12 -5.87
N LEU A 762 27.04 18.37 -6.97
CA LEU A 762 26.32 17.09 -7.01
C LEU A 762 26.93 16.03 -6.09
N ALA A 763 28.26 15.88 -6.13
CA ALA A 763 28.97 14.89 -5.30
C ALA A 763 28.83 15.20 -3.80
N GLU A 764 28.91 16.47 -3.39
CA GLU A 764 28.68 16.91 -2.01
C GLU A 764 27.24 16.63 -1.55
N GLN A 765 26.25 16.88 -2.41
CA GLN A 765 24.85 16.57 -2.11
C GLN A 765 24.63 15.05 -1.92
N VAL A 766 25.29 14.20 -2.71
CA VAL A 766 25.24 12.74 -2.54
C VAL A 766 25.85 12.32 -1.19
N VAL A 767 26.99 12.89 -0.80
CA VAL A 767 27.60 12.65 0.51
C VAL A 767 26.67 13.08 1.65
N ALA A 768 25.98 14.21 1.51
CA ALA A 768 25.01 14.70 2.49
C ALA A 768 23.81 13.75 2.67
N ILE A 769 23.24 13.25 1.57
CA ILE A 769 22.12 12.29 1.60
C ILE A 769 22.52 11.05 2.42
N TRP A 770 23.67 10.44 2.10
CA TRP A 770 24.08 9.21 2.78
C TRP A 770 24.48 9.42 4.23
N ARG A 771 25.01 10.60 4.56
CA ARG A 771 25.25 11.01 5.95
C ARG A 771 23.94 11.09 6.72
N ASP A 772 22.93 11.73 6.15
CA ASP A 772 21.62 11.93 6.79
C ASP A 772 20.86 10.62 6.96
N LEU A 773 21.00 9.68 6.03
CA LEU A 773 20.40 8.33 6.11
C LEU A 773 21.13 7.41 7.09
N ALA A 774 22.34 7.78 7.52
CA ALA A 774 23.20 6.99 8.40
C ALA A 774 23.48 5.57 7.85
N ASP A 775 23.69 5.46 6.53
CA ASP A 775 24.21 4.24 5.88
C ASP A 775 25.73 4.35 5.76
N PRO A 776 26.51 3.67 6.61
CA PRO A 776 27.96 3.87 6.65
C PRO A 776 28.66 3.37 5.38
N ALA A 777 28.14 2.31 4.75
CA ALA A 777 28.74 1.73 3.56
C ALA A 777 28.53 2.63 2.34
N ALA A 778 27.29 3.08 2.11
CA ALA A 778 26.99 3.99 1.00
C ALA A 778 27.65 5.36 1.19
N HIS A 779 27.74 5.87 2.42
CA HIS A 779 28.43 7.11 2.74
C HIS A 779 29.92 7.06 2.41
N LEU A 780 30.58 5.95 2.72
CA LEU A 780 31.98 5.72 2.41
C LEU A 780 32.26 5.76 0.90
N TYR A 781 31.43 5.10 0.08
CA TYR A 781 31.59 5.14 -1.38
C TYR A 781 31.35 6.55 -1.94
N ALA A 782 30.37 7.28 -1.39
CA ALA A 782 30.11 8.67 -1.77
C ALA A 782 31.32 9.59 -1.50
N LEU A 783 31.99 9.43 -0.35
CA LEU A 783 33.20 10.19 -0.01
C LEU A 783 34.35 9.88 -0.99
N HIS A 784 34.54 8.61 -1.33
CA HIS A 784 35.55 8.22 -2.32
C HIS A 784 35.30 8.89 -3.68
N ARG A 785 34.04 8.92 -4.15
CA ARG A 785 33.69 9.62 -5.40
C ARG A 785 33.90 11.13 -5.30
N LEU A 786 33.55 11.76 -4.18
CA LEU A 786 33.79 13.19 -3.97
C LEU A 786 35.28 13.54 -4.02
N ALA A 787 36.16 12.71 -3.45
CA ALA A 787 37.60 12.94 -3.52
C ALA A 787 38.13 12.94 -4.96
N LEU A 788 37.63 12.04 -5.82
CA LEU A 788 37.98 12.01 -7.24
C LEU A 788 37.53 13.28 -7.97
N VAL A 789 36.28 13.71 -7.75
CA VAL A 789 35.75 14.93 -8.38
C VAL A 789 36.49 16.19 -7.91
N LEU A 790 36.87 16.25 -6.62
CA LEU A 790 37.69 17.34 -6.07
C LEU A 790 39.11 17.35 -6.66
N HIS A 791 39.69 16.18 -6.90
CA HIS A 791 40.98 16.04 -7.57
C HIS A 791 40.94 16.60 -8.99
N ASP A 792 39.92 16.23 -9.78
CA ASP A 792 39.72 16.75 -11.14
C ASP A 792 39.51 18.28 -11.14
N ALA A 793 38.85 18.80 -10.09
CA ALA A 793 38.68 20.23 -9.86
C ALA A 793 39.95 20.98 -9.40
N ARG A 794 41.09 20.28 -9.27
CA ARG A 794 42.37 20.79 -8.73
C ARG A 794 42.30 21.29 -7.28
N ARG A 795 41.33 20.81 -6.50
CA ARG A 795 41.21 21.08 -5.05
C ARG A 795 41.97 20.03 -4.24
N HIS A 796 43.26 19.84 -4.55
CA HIS A 796 44.07 18.72 -4.04
C HIS A 796 44.10 18.58 -2.50
N PRO A 797 44.21 19.65 -1.69
CA PRO A 797 44.19 19.52 -0.23
C PRO A 797 42.87 18.97 0.30
N GLU A 798 41.75 19.43 -0.24
CA GLU A 798 40.41 18.97 0.17
C GLU A 798 40.15 17.54 -0.31
N ALA A 799 40.56 17.21 -1.54
CA ALA A 799 40.50 15.86 -2.08
C ALA A 799 41.25 14.86 -1.20
N ARG A 800 42.46 15.25 -0.73
CA ARG A 800 43.28 14.43 0.18
C ARG A 800 42.55 14.17 1.49
N ASP A 801 41.97 15.19 2.11
CA ASP A 801 41.29 15.06 3.41
C ASP A 801 40.02 14.18 3.32
N VAL A 802 39.26 14.32 2.24
CA VAL A 802 38.11 13.46 1.94
C VAL A 802 38.56 12.02 1.66
N ALA A 803 39.62 11.82 0.87
CA ALA A 803 40.18 10.50 0.60
C ALA A 803 40.68 9.81 1.88
N HIS A 804 41.35 10.55 2.77
CA HIS A 804 41.77 10.05 4.07
C HIS A 804 40.57 9.58 4.90
N THR A 805 39.52 10.40 4.97
CA THR A 805 38.28 10.08 5.71
C THR A 805 37.64 8.81 5.17
N ALA A 806 37.60 8.65 3.84
CA ALA A 806 37.06 7.43 3.23
C ALA A 806 37.89 6.20 3.64
N VAL A 807 39.23 6.26 3.53
CA VAL A 807 40.14 5.17 3.95
C VAL A 807 39.95 4.80 5.42
N VAL A 808 39.80 5.78 6.31
CA VAL A 808 39.53 5.54 7.74
C VAL A 808 38.19 4.81 7.93
N LEU A 809 37.13 5.21 7.21
CA LEU A 809 35.85 4.52 7.29
C LEU A 809 35.93 3.08 6.79
N TRP A 810 36.73 2.78 5.75
CA TRP A 810 36.97 1.39 5.32
C TRP A 810 37.52 0.56 6.48
N HIS A 811 38.53 1.07 7.20
CA HIS A 811 39.13 0.37 8.34
C HIS A 811 38.15 0.17 9.51
N LEU A 812 37.19 1.07 9.71
CA LEU A 812 36.21 0.98 10.79
C LEU A 812 35.03 0.05 10.46
N LEU A 813 34.68 -0.07 9.18
CA LEU A 813 33.47 -0.77 8.73
C LEU A 813 33.71 -2.19 8.21
N ARG A 814 34.96 -2.61 8.06
CA ARG A 814 35.34 -3.88 7.44
C ARG A 814 36.33 -4.65 8.29
N THR A 815 36.22 -5.98 8.29
CA THR A 815 37.21 -6.84 8.93
C THR A 815 38.52 -6.84 8.14
N PRO A 816 39.66 -7.25 8.74
CA PRO A 816 40.92 -7.37 8.01
C PRO A 816 40.84 -8.29 6.79
N GLU A 817 40.03 -9.35 6.87
CA GLU A 817 39.80 -10.28 5.76
C GLU A 817 39.02 -9.61 4.63
N ASP A 818 37.90 -8.94 4.95
CA ASP A 818 37.09 -8.20 3.98
C ASP A 818 37.92 -7.14 3.24
N LEU A 819 38.74 -6.38 3.96
CA LEU A 819 39.60 -5.34 3.39
C LEU A 819 40.58 -5.90 2.35
N THR A 820 41.04 -7.14 2.53
CA THR A 820 41.98 -7.74 1.59
C THR A 820 41.33 -8.31 0.33
N ALA A 821 40.00 -8.40 0.31
CA ALA A 821 39.20 -8.81 -0.84
C ALA A 821 38.43 -7.64 -1.50
N ASP A 822 38.45 -6.44 -0.90
CA ASP A 822 37.72 -5.26 -1.38
C ASP A 822 38.54 -4.46 -2.40
N ILE A 823 38.11 -4.48 -3.67
CA ILE A 823 38.73 -3.72 -4.77
C ILE A 823 38.60 -2.21 -4.54
N GLY A 824 37.44 -1.74 -4.04
CA GLY A 824 37.20 -0.32 -3.78
C GLY A 824 38.14 0.25 -2.72
N TYR A 825 38.51 -0.57 -1.74
CA TYR A 825 39.51 -0.21 -0.74
C TYR A 825 40.91 -0.01 -1.36
N ALA A 826 41.33 -0.90 -2.28
CA ALA A 826 42.60 -0.74 -2.99
C ALA A 826 42.63 0.56 -3.84
N GLU A 827 41.52 0.89 -4.50
CA GLU A 827 41.40 2.14 -5.26
C GLU A 827 41.44 3.37 -4.36
N ALA A 828 40.76 3.33 -3.21
CA ALA A 828 40.78 4.41 -2.23
C ALA A 828 42.20 4.67 -1.67
N LEU A 829 42.93 3.61 -1.33
CA LEU A 829 44.33 3.72 -0.90
C LEU A 829 45.23 4.30 -2.00
N SER A 830 45.07 3.84 -3.24
CA SER A 830 45.83 4.34 -4.39
C SER A 830 45.60 5.84 -4.60
N ASN A 831 44.35 6.26 -4.54
CA ASN A 831 43.97 7.66 -4.71
C ASN A 831 44.46 8.54 -3.55
N TYR A 832 44.36 8.06 -2.31
CA TYR A 832 44.88 8.77 -1.14
C TYR A 832 46.40 8.95 -1.23
N ALA A 833 47.13 7.89 -1.55
CA ALA A 833 48.59 7.94 -1.69
C ALA A 833 49.03 8.90 -2.80
N LYS A 834 48.37 8.83 -3.96
CA LYS A 834 48.58 9.76 -5.07
C LYS A 834 48.35 11.21 -4.64
N LEU A 835 47.25 11.50 -3.95
CA LEU A 835 46.93 12.85 -3.48
C LEU A 835 47.95 13.37 -2.47
N CYS A 836 48.45 12.53 -1.56
CA CYS A 836 49.54 12.90 -0.65
C CYS A 836 50.85 13.25 -1.38
N ALA A 837 51.18 12.50 -2.45
CA ALA A 837 52.33 12.80 -3.31
C ALA A 837 52.18 14.16 -4.01
N GLU A 838 51.01 14.43 -4.58
CA GLU A 838 50.71 15.69 -5.28
C GLU A 838 50.70 16.91 -4.35
N THR A 839 50.24 16.75 -3.11
CA THR A 839 50.20 17.86 -2.14
C THR A 839 51.49 18.00 -1.34
N GLY A 840 52.42 17.03 -1.42
CA GLY A 840 53.67 17.02 -0.64
C GLY A 840 53.47 16.83 0.86
N THR A 841 52.38 16.19 1.28
CA THR A 841 51.98 16.10 2.70
C THR A 841 51.63 14.68 3.08
N GLY A 842 52.08 14.21 4.25
CA GLY A 842 51.75 12.86 4.72
C GLY A 842 52.44 11.75 3.92
N LEU A 843 53.59 12.06 3.29
CA LEU A 843 54.36 11.13 2.46
C LEU A 843 54.76 9.85 3.22
N ASP A 844 55.06 9.96 4.51
CA ASP A 844 55.40 8.82 5.38
C ASP A 844 54.30 7.76 5.42
N HIS A 845 53.03 8.17 5.41
CA HIS A 845 51.88 7.26 5.39
C HIS A 845 51.44 6.91 3.96
N ALA A 846 51.78 7.74 2.98
CA ALA A 846 51.41 7.54 1.58
C ALA A 846 52.09 6.32 0.97
N LEU A 847 53.36 6.06 1.33
CA LEU A 847 54.09 4.91 0.80
C LEU A 847 53.51 3.59 1.31
N ASP A 848 53.19 3.52 2.60
CA ASP A 848 52.51 2.37 3.21
C ASP A 848 51.12 2.14 2.59
N ALA A 849 50.36 3.23 2.38
CA ALA A 849 49.07 3.15 1.70
C ALA A 849 49.19 2.64 0.26
N ALA A 850 50.15 3.16 -0.52
CA ALA A 850 50.39 2.74 -1.90
C ALA A 850 50.83 1.27 -1.99
N HIS A 851 51.76 0.84 -1.13
CA HIS A 851 52.19 -0.56 -1.09
C HIS A 851 51.03 -1.48 -0.71
N ARG A 852 50.23 -1.10 0.30
CA ARG A 852 49.05 -1.86 0.71
C ARG A 852 47.99 -1.91 -0.40
N ALA A 853 47.83 -0.84 -1.18
CA ALA A 853 46.94 -0.83 -2.34
C ALA A 853 47.33 -1.91 -3.37
N VAL A 854 48.63 -2.04 -3.69
CA VAL A 854 49.13 -3.07 -4.62
C VAL A 854 48.87 -4.48 -4.10
N VAL A 855 49.10 -4.71 -2.81
CA VAL A 855 48.87 -6.02 -2.16
C VAL A 855 47.39 -6.40 -2.21
N VAL A 856 46.51 -5.48 -1.83
CA VAL A 856 45.05 -5.71 -1.86
C VAL A 856 44.58 -5.88 -3.30
N ALA A 857 45.00 -5.02 -4.24
CA ALA A 857 44.61 -5.13 -5.65
C ALA A 857 44.97 -6.49 -6.25
N ARG A 858 46.16 -7.02 -5.93
CA ARG A 858 46.60 -8.35 -6.38
C ARG A 858 45.76 -9.46 -5.75
N LYS A 859 45.49 -9.40 -4.44
CA LYS A 859 44.75 -10.43 -3.71
C LYS A 859 43.25 -10.44 -4.06
N ALA A 860 42.67 -9.27 -4.30
CA ALA A 860 41.29 -9.09 -4.75
C ALA A 860 41.11 -9.33 -6.26
N ASN A 861 42.14 -9.79 -6.98
CA ASN A 861 42.12 -10.05 -8.42
C ASN A 861 41.63 -8.85 -9.25
N SER A 862 42.11 -7.64 -8.91
CA SER A 862 41.77 -6.41 -9.61
C SER A 862 42.16 -6.47 -11.09
N SER A 863 41.44 -5.71 -11.93
CA SER A 863 41.76 -5.60 -13.35
C SER A 863 43.20 -5.12 -13.59
N PRO A 864 43.80 -5.42 -14.76
CA PRO A 864 45.13 -4.94 -15.11
C PRO A 864 45.27 -3.42 -14.95
N ALA A 865 44.24 -2.66 -15.33
CA ALA A 865 44.20 -1.21 -15.15
C ALA A 865 44.20 -0.79 -13.67
N GLY A 866 43.47 -1.50 -12.81
CA GLY A 866 43.46 -1.27 -11.36
C GLY A 866 44.83 -1.53 -10.72
N LEU A 867 45.51 -2.61 -11.12
CA LEU A 867 46.85 -2.90 -10.66
C LEU A 867 47.87 -1.86 -11.15
N THR A 868 47.76 -1.42 -12.40
CA THR A 868 48.58 -0.32 -12.94
C THR A 868 48.37 0.96 -12.13
N ARG A 869 47.14 1.35 -11.80
CA ARG A 869 46.86 2.52 -10.95
C ARG A 869 47.55 2.44 -9.60
N ALA A 870 47.50 1.28 -8.93
CA ALA A 870 48.14 1.08 -7.64
C ALA A 870 49.67 1.18 -7.74
N LEU A 871 50.27 0.60 -8.78
CA LEU A 871 51.72 0.71 -9.04
C LEU A 871 52.14 2.15 -9.34
N THR A 872 51.38 2.86 -10.17
CA THR A 872 51.64 4.28 -10.47
C THR A 872 51.58 5.15 -9.20
N ALA A 873 50.69 4.84 -8.26
CA ALA A 873 50.66 5.56 -6.98
C ALA A 873 51.95 5.35 -6.17
N VAL A 874 52.56 4.17 -6.21
CA VAL A 874 53.87 3.92 -5.57
C VAL A 874 54.95 4.78 -6.21
N ASP A 875 55.04 4.77 -7.54
CA ASP A 875 56.06 5.55 -8.28
C ASP A 875 55.93 7.04 -7.97
N LEU A 876 54.70 7.59 -7.99
CA LEU A 876 54.45 8.99 -7.67
C LEU A 876 54.87 9.37 -6.24
N VAL A 877 54.62 8.50 -5.26
CA VAL A 877 55.04 8.76 -3.87
C VAL A 877 56.57 8.71 -3.73
N LEU A 878 57.23 7.76 -4.40
CA LEU A 878 58.69 7.66 -4.38
C LEU A 878 59.35 8.88 -5.02
N ASP A 879 58.83 9.32 -6.17
CA ASP A 879 59.32 10.53 -6.85
C ASP A 879 59.12 11.77 -5.99
N ALA A 880 57.95 11.92 -5.35
CA ALA A 880 57.68 13.03 -4.44
C ALA A 880 58.57 13.02 -3.19
N ALA A 881 58.91 11.83 -2.67
CA ALA A 881 59.81 11.68 -1.53
C ALA A 881 61.31 11.87 -1.89
N ALA A 882 61.68 11.73 -3.17
CA ALA A 882 63.05 11.90 -3.66
C ALA A 882 63.42 13.35 -4.01
N LEU A 883 62.44 14.26 -4.11
CA LEU A 883 62.67 15.69 -4.34
C LEU A 883 63.14 16.38 -3.03
N PRO A 884 64.27 17.10 -3.03
CA PRO A 884 64.68 17.88 -1.85
C PRO A 884 63.65 19.00 -1.59
N SER A 885 63.11 19.01 -0.38
CA SER A 885 62.09 19.92 0.16
C SER A 885 62.42 21.40 0.04
#